data_AF-A0A1Y5D3W4-F1
#
_entry.id   AF-A0A1Y5D3W4-F1
#
_cell.length_a   1.000
_cell.length_b   1.000
_cell.length_c   1.000
_cell.angle_alpha   90.00
_cell.angle_beta   90.00
_cell.angle_gamma   90.00
#
_symmetry.space_group_name_H-M   'P 1'
#
loop_
_entity.id
_entity.type
_entity.pdbx_description
1 polymer ?
#
loop_
_entity_poly.entity_id
_entity_poly.type
_entity_poly.pdbx_seq_one_letter_code
_entity_poly.pdbx_strand_id
1 'polypeptide(L)'
;MKKIALSLIAATLVLGASTVLADEGMWQPNQLPTIAKQLTKAGLKLNPNDLTDLTGFPMGAIVSLGGCTASFVSDQGLVATNHHCVYGSVQYNSTAENNLLKNGFLAKSFKDELPATPGSRIYVTEEINQVTKLVKAGLTDAMSGNDRYKTIDKNSKTLVAACENDDRYRCSVVNFHGGLEYYLFKQLTIRDVRLVHAPASSIGKYGGDIDNWMWPRHTGDYGFYRAYVDKDGQPADYNEDNVPYQPMHHLKVNKNSVDEGDYIMVLGYPGRTNRYRTAYEVENQFTWVYPQAKAYREEVINLIHQHSEVGSEARIKYESTLAGLANYAKNYGSMIHSYNKGSFQNRKQALEKNLTAWLNSDAKRKAQYGAALTGLNKLLKIDDKQQARDLIIGYLRYSKMLTTANKLHRLAVEKQRPNIERERGYQERDIARFEQNMKAVNRRYDARIDQEIIVAMLTHYVALPKDERVSSIDKFFALSNTTAINFDEKKLRKQLTRMYKSTKLNSQEQRLAWMNKSVSDFEKSHDPFIQLAVTSFKQRKAIEDKSNELAGNIQAYRPKYMQALIAYFNDNNLPVYADANSTLRITYGNVKGYSPQDGLTATPYTTLEGIVAKDTGVAPFDAPKKQLALINNKHYGDYAKKSLASVPVNYLGTLDITGGNSGSPTLNDKAEFVGLVFDGVYESIIGDWDYDTKLNRSIHVDIRYMLWVMEHVDGATNLIEEMDIVE
;
A
#
# COMPACT_ATOMS: atom_id res chain seq x y z
N MET A 1 46.81 -53.32 20.32
CA MET A 1 46.59 -53.39 18.85
C MET A 1 45.24 -54.06 18.59
N LYS A 2 44.30 -53.34 17.94
CA LYS A 2 43.10 -53.79 17.16
C LYS A 2 42.09 -54.74 17.87
N LYS A 3 40.76 -54.68 17.73
CA LYS A 3 39.67 -53.87 17.13
C LYS A 3 38.38 -54.52 17.69
N ILE A 4 37.46 -53.80 18.35
CA ILE A 4 36.16 -53.30 17.82
C ILE A 4 35.36 -54.28 16.96
N ALA A 5 34.20 -54.74 17.47
CA ALA A 5 32.94 -54.98 16.75
C ALA A 5 31.79 -55.08 17.79
N LEU A 6 30.95 -54.05 17.96
CA LEU A 6 29.68 -53.75 17.25
C LEU A 6 28.48 -54.58 17.74
N SER A 7 27.59 -53.94 18.51
CA SER A 7 26.13 -54.12 18.49
C SER A 7 25.49 -53.03 19.33
N LEU A 8 25.16 -51.90 18.70
CA LEU A 8 24.33 -50.85 19.30
C LEU A 8 22.99 -50.84 18.54
N ILE A 9 21.92 -51.06 19.29
CA ILE A 9 20.53 -50.97 18.82
C ILE A 9 20.22 -49.49 18.53
N ALA A 10 20.00 -49.18 17.26
CA ALA A 10 19.56 -47.87 16.81
C ALA A 10 18.06 -47.70 17.09
N ALA A 11 17.72 -46.95 18.13
CA ALA A 11 16.41 -46.35 18.27
C ALA A 11 16.30 -45.18 17.29
N THR A 12 15.67 -45.44 16.13
CA THR A 12 15.24 -44.41 15.20
C THR A 12 14.19 -43.52 15.86
N LEU A 13 14.61 -42.35 16.34
CA LEU A 13 13.70 -41.22 16.57
C LEU A 13 13.10 -40.81 15.22
N VAL A 14 11.85 -41.21 14.99
CA VAL A 14 10.96 -40.55 14.04
C VAL A 14 10.66 -39.17 14.61
N LEU A 15 11.47 -38.18 14.22
CA LEU A 15 11.09 -36.78 14.34
C LEU A 15 9.87 -36.58 13.45
N GLY A 16 8.69 -36.69 14.04
CA GLY A 16 7.44 -36.26 13.41
C GLY A 16 7.61 -34.82 12.97
N ALA A 17 7.50 -34.60 11.67
CA ALA A 17 7.34 -33.25 11.12
C ALA A 17 6.06 -32.68 11.75
N SER A 18 6.21 -31.81 12.73
CA SER A 18 5.13 -30.94 13.18
C SER A 18 4.67 -30.21 11.93
N THR A 19 3.49 -30.53 11.43
CA THR A 19 2.84 -29.73 10.39
C THR A 19 2.69 -28.32 10.97
N VAL A 20 3.60 -27.43 10.60
CA VAL A 20 3.49 -26.01 10.91
C VAL A 20 2.20 -25.56 10.24
N LEU A 21 1.16 -25.36 11.04
CA LEU A 21 -0.08 -24.73 10.62
C LEU A 21 0.31 -23.29 10.31
N ALA A 22 0.26 -22.91 9.04
CA ALA A 22 0.62 -21.56 8.67
C ALA A 22 -0.59 -20.64 8.89
N ASP A 23 -0.43 -19.67 9.78
CA ASP A 23 -1.25 -18.45 9.86
C ASP A 23 -0.99 -17.51 8.66
N GLU A 24 0.00 -17.85 7.82
CA GLU A 24 0.34 -17.15 6.58
C GLU A 24 -0.82 -17.21 5.57
N GLY A 25 -1.16 -16.06 4.99
CA GLY A 25 -2.08 -15.99 3.86
C GLY A 25 -2.98 -14.77 3.84
N MET A 26 -3.06 -14.16 2.66
CA MET A 26 -4.04 -13.12 2.30
C MET A 26 -5.03 -13.72 1.30
N TRP A 27 -5.99 -14.48 1.84
CA TRP A 27 -6.92 -15.33 1.11
C TRP A 27 -8.00 -14.53 0.42
N GLN A 28 -8.38 -14.93 -0.80
CA GLN A 28 -9.60 -14.42 -1.42
C GLN A 28 -10.82 -15.07 -0.76
N PRO A 29 -11.97 -14.37 -0.65
CA PRO A 29 -13.19 -14.92 -0.08
C PRO A 29 -13.58 -16.29 -0.66
N ASN A 30 -13.53 -16.44 -1.99
CA ASN A 30 -13.83 -17.71 -2.68
C ASN A 30 -12.87 -18.88 -2.35
N GLN A 31 -11.72 -18.63 -1.73
CA GLN A 31 -10.77 -19.66 -1.32
C GLN A 31 -11.06 -20.19 0.10
N LEU A 32 -11.83 -19.49 0.93
CA LEU A 32 -12.05 -19.89 2.32
C LEU A 32 -12.59 -21.31 2.51
N PRO A 33 -13.53 -21.81 1.67
CA PRO A 33 -13.98 -23.21 1.79
C PRO A 33 -12.84 -24.22 1.63
N THR A 34 -11.79 -23.90 0.86
CA THR A 34 -10.64 -24.80 0.64
C THR A 34 -9.73 -24.90 1.86
N ILE A 35 -9.80 -23.93 2.78
CA ILE A 35 -9.04 -23.88 4.03
C ILE A 35 -9.93 -23.98 5.28
N ALA A 36 -11.15 -24.49 5.13
CA ALA A 36 -12.14 -24.58 6.20
C ALA A 36 -11.64 -25.34 7.45
N LYS A 37 -10.81 -26.37 7.25
CA LYS A 37 -10.21 -27.13 8.36
C LYS A 37 -9.25 -26.29 9.19
N GLN A 38 -8.51 -25.41 8.54
CA GLN A 38 -7.53 -24.54 9.18
C GLN A 38 -8.24 -23.41 9.93
N LEU A 39 -9.25 -22.79 9.30
CA LEU A 39 -10.09 -21.75 9.92
C LEU A 39 -10.78 -22.25 11.20
N THR A 40 -11.45 -23.40 11.13
CA THR A 40 -12.17 -23.96 12.29
C THR A 40 -11.21 -24.44 13.38
N LYS A 41 -10.04 -24.97 13.01
CA LYS A 41 -8.97 -25.32 13.96
C LYS A 41 -8.40 -24.10 14.67
N ALA A 42 -8.29 -22.96 13.99
CA ALA A 42 -7.86 -21.70 14.60
C ALA A 42 -8.93 -21.11 15.53
N GLY A 43 -10.20 -21.47 15.35
CA GLY A 43 -11.28 -21.17 16.29
C GLY A 43 -12.55 -20.59 15.67
N LEU A 44 -12.57 -20.33 14.35
CA LEU A 44 -13.73 -19.75 13.66
C LEU A 44 -15.03 -20.54 13.94
N LYS A 45 -16.10 -19.84 14.32
CA LYS A 45 -17.44 -20.42 14.54
C LYS A 45 -18.36 -20.29 13.33
N LEU A 46 -18.10 -19.31 12.46
CA LEU A 46 -18.84 -19.15 11.22
C LEU A 46 -18.53 -20.26 10.21
N ASN A 47 -19.50 -20.54 9.35
CA ASN A 47 -19.31 -21.42 8.21
C ASN A 47 -18.47 -20.71 7.14
N PRO A 48 -17.29 -21.24 6.74
CA PRO A 48 -16.44 -20.61 5.72
C PRO A 48 -17.12 -20.41 4.36
N ASN A 49 -18.19 -21.15 4.05
CA ASN A 49 -18.95 -20.94 2.81
C ASN A 49 -19.72 -19.62 2.82
N ASP A 50 -20.20 -19.19 3.99
CA ASP A 50 -20.99 -17.96 4.13
C ASP A 50 -20.09 -16.72 3.93
N LEU A 51 -18.80 -16.86 4.22
CA LEU A 51 -17.77 -15.83 4.01
C LEU A 51 -17.36 -15.67 2.53
N THR A 52 -18.00 -16.36 1.60
CA THR A 52 -17.74 -16.21 0.16
C THR A 52 -18.65 -15.16 -0.49
N ASP A 53 -19.77 -14.79 0.15
CA ASP A 53 -20.66 -13.73 -0.30
C ASP A 53 -20.07 -12.36 0.04
N LEU A 54 -19.69 -11.62 -0.99
CA LEU A 54 -19.05 -10.31 -0.88
C LEU A 54 -20.01 -9.21 -0.45
N THR A 55 -21.30 -9.40 -0.73
CA THR A 55 -22.36 -8.46 -0.41
C THR A 55 -23.07 -8.81 0.89
N GLY A 56 -22.91 -10.05 1.38
CA GLY A 56 -23.46 -10.53 2.63
C GLY A 56 -22.60 -10.16 3.86
N PHE A 57 -23.09 -10.51 5.05
CA PHE A 57 -22.37 -10.28 6.30
C PHE A 57 -21.24 -11.31 6.52
N PRO A 58 -20.01 -10.90 6.91
CA PRO A 58 -19.58 -9.54 7.23
C PRO A 58 -18.98 -8.76 6.05
N MET A 59 -18.77 -9.38 4.88
CA MET A 59 -18.02 -8.79 3.75
C MET A 59 -18.61 -7.46 3.26
N GLY A 60 -19.94 -7.35 3.19
CA GLY A 60 -20.65 -6.15 2.75
C GLY A 60 -20.51 -4.95 3.69
N ALA A 61 -20.01 -5.14 4.91
CA ALA A 61 -19.67 -4.06 5.83
C ALA A 61 -18.26 -3.50 5.60
N ILE A 62 -17.41 -4.17 4.81
CA ILE A 62 -15.99 -3.84 4.63
C ILE A 62 -15.78 -3.00 3.38
N VAL A 63 -15.18 -1.83 3.54
CA VAL A 63 -15.03 -0.84 2.47
C VAL A 63 -13.58 -0.39 2.29
N SER A 64 -13.24 0.04 1.08
CA SER A 64 -11.93 0.60 0.80
C SER A 64 -11.97 2.13 0.84
N LEU A 65 -10.92 2.75 1.36
CA LEU A 65 -10.69 4.19 1.25
C LEU A 65 -9.71 4.56 0.12
N GLY A 66 -9.30 3.59 -0.71
CA GLY A 66 -8.32 3.81 -1.77
C GLY A 66 -6.88 3.96 -1.27
N GLY A 67 -6.48 3.11 -0.32
CA GLY A 67 -5.14 3.10 0.30
C GLY A 67 -5.14 2.66 1.76
N CYS A 68 -6.32 2.75 2.39
CA CYS A 68 -6.66 2.13 3.66
C CYS A 68 -7.92 1.27 3.51
N THR A 69 -8.20 0.48 4.53
CA THR A 69 -9.47 -0.22 4.72
C THR A 69 -10.31 0.50 5.79
N ALA A 70 -11.62 0.34 5.74
CA ALA A 70 -12.54 0.78 6.77
C ALA A 70 -13.76 -0.16 6.83
N SER A 71 -14.65 0.05 7.79
CA SER A 71 -15.89 -0.73 7.90
C SER A 71 -17.06 0.08 8.44
N PHE A 72 -18.26 -0.20 7.95
CA PHE A 72 -19.50 0.31 8.55
C PHE A 72 -19.70 -0.30 9.94
N VAL A 73 -20.04 0.54 10.92
CA VAL A 73 -20.30 0.17 12.32
C VAL A 73 -21.63 0.70 12.86
N SER A 74 -22.44 1.32 12.00
CA SER A 74 -23.83 1.68 12.27
C SER A 74 -24.69 1.57 11.01
N ASP A 75 -26.01 1.56 11.19
CA ASP A 75 -27.00 1.63 10.11
C ASP A 75 -27.17 3.05 9.52
N GLN A 76 -26.48 4.04 10.08
CA GLN A 76 -26.44 5.42 9.58
C GLN A 76 -25.09 5.77 8.93
N GLY A 77 -24.38 4.77 8.43
CA GLY A 77 -23.21 4.97 7.58
C GLY A 77 -21.96 5.45 8.32
N LEU A 78 -21.89 5.28 9.64
CA LEU A 78 -20.67 5.51 10.42
C LEU A 78 -19.61 4.48 10.03
N VAL A 79 -18.40 4.95 9.74
CA VAL A 79 -17.31 4.17 9.17
C VAL A 79 -16.08 4.29 10.06
N ALA A 80 -15.66 3.18 10.67
CA ALA A 80 -14.44 3.10 11.48
C ALA A 80 -13.22 2.82 10.62
N THR A 81 -12.11 3.51 10.88
CA THR A 81 -10.79 3.25 10.28
C THR A 81 -9.69 3.76 11.23
N ASN A 82 -8.43 3.74 10.81
CA ASN A 82 -7.33 4.27 11.61
C ASN A 82 -7.27 5.81 11.62
N HIS A 83 -6.74 6.38 12.70
CA HIS A 83 -6.47 7.81 12.81
C HIS A 83 -5.54 8.28 11.67
N HIS A 84 -4.50 7.51 11.35
CA HIS A 84 -3.59 7.87 10.24
C HIS A 84 -4.26 7.81 8.85
N CYS A 85 -5.35 7.06 8.70
CA CYS A 85 -6.15 7.02 7.48
C CYS A 85 -7.06 8.25 7.35
N VAL A 86 -7.57 8.80 8.47
CA VAL A 86 -8.35 10.05 8.47
C VAL A 86 -7.49 11.32 8.58
N TYR A 87 -6.19 11.17 8.86
CA TYR A 87 -5.26 12.26 9.17
C TYR A 87 -5.26 13.38 8.14
N GLY A 88 -5.38 13.04 6.85
CA GLY A 88 -5.43 14.04 5.77
C GLY A 88 -6.63 14.99 5.92
N SER A 89 -7.79 14.47 6.33
CA SER A 89 -9.00 15.27 6.59
C SER A 89 -8.89 16.08 7.87
N VAL A 90 -8.30 15.51 8.93
CA VAL A 90 -8.04 16.23 10.19
C VAL A 90 -7.10 17.40 9.94
N GLN A 91 -5.99 17.16 9.23
CA GLN A 91 -5.01 18.18 8.86
C GLN A 91 -5.64 19.27 8.00
N TYR A 92 -6.43 18.90 6.98
CA TYR A 92 -7.04 19.88 6.09
C TYR A 92 -8.01 20.82 6.83
N ASN A 93 -8.79 20.28 7.76
CA ASN A 93 -9.78 21.03 8.52
C ASN A 93 -9.19 21.70 9.78
N SER A 94 -7.89 21.56 10.04
CA SER A 94 -7.22 22.25 11.14
C SER A 94 -6.79 23.66 10.76
N THR A 95 -6.98 24.62 11.66
CA THR A 95 -6.38 25.97 11.58
C THR A 95 -5.44 26.21 12.76
N ALA A 96 -4.75 27.35 12.79
CA ALA A 96 -3.92 27.73 13.92
C ALA A 96 -4.75 27.93 15.20
N GLU A 97 -5.94 28.50 15.05
CA GLU A 97 -6.91 28.79 16.11
C GLU A 97 -7.68 27.53 16.54
N ASN A 98 -8.04 26.68 15.58
CA ASN A 98 -8.73 25.41 15.82
C ASN A 98 -7.90 24.23 15.29
N ASN A 99 -6.93 23.81 16.10
CA ASN A 99 -6.01 22.74 15.74
C ASN A 99 -6.59 21.36 16.09
N LEU A 100 -7.29 20.74 15.13
CA LEU A 100 -7.90 19.42 15.31
C LEU A 100 -6.86 18.31 15.51
N LEU A 101 -5.65 18.46 14.95
CA LEU A 101 -4.55 17.51 15.19
C LEU A 101 -4.16 17.48 16.67
N LYS A 102 -4.12 18.64 17.33
CA LYS A 102 -3.76 18.76 18.74
C LYS A 102 -4.91 18.38 19.67
N ASN A 103 -6.12 18.82 19.35
CA ASN A 103 -7.26 18.77 20.26
C ASN A 103 -8.18 17.55 20.03
N GLY A 104 -8.01 16.85 18.91
CA GLY A 104 -9.02 15.91 18.42
C GLY A 104 -10.20 16.64 17.78
N PHE A 105 -11.15 15.87 17.29
CA PHE A 105 -12.39 16.34 16.70
C PHE A 105 -13.54 15.40 17.04
N LEU A 106 -14.72 15.94 17.33
CA LEU A 106 -15.95 15.19 17.54
C LEU A 106 -17.14 16.02 17.09
N ALA A 107 -17.83 15.55 16.05
CA ALA A 107 -19.12 16.07 15.64
C ALA A 107 -20.20 15.62 16.65
N LYS A 108 -20.92 16.57 17.23
CA LYS A 108 -22.02 16.29 18.18
C LYS A 108 -23.35 16.04 17.46
N SER A 109 -23.43 16.39 16.18
CA SER A 109 -24.55 16.12 15.30
C SER A 109 -24.08 15.96 13.86
N PHE A 110 -24.93 15.42 12.98
CA PHE A 110 -24.64 15.29 11.54
C PHE A 110 -24.28 16.62 10.84
N LYS A 111 -24.75 17.76 11.37
CA LYS A 111 -24.46 19.08 10.81
C LYS A 111 -23.06 19.57 11.16
N ASP A 112 -22.47 19.03 12.22
CA ASP A 112 -21.13 19.40 12.68
C ASP A 112 -20.02 18.60 11.98
N GLU A 113 -20.39 17.58 11.19
CA GLU A 113 -19.45 16.73 10.46
C GLU A 113 -18.76 17.48 9.34
N LEU A 114 -17.43 17.33 9.24
CA LEU A 114 -16.61 18.14 8.35
C LEU A 114 -16.30 17.39 7.04
N PRO A 115 -16.33 18.04 5.87
CA PRO A 115 -15.93 17.39 4.62
C PRO A 115 -14.54 16.74 4.70
N ALA A 116 -14.43 15.49 4.25
CA ALA A 116 -13.18 14.73 4.26
C ALA A 116 -12.25 15.11 3.08
N THR A 117 -11.81 16.36 3.07
CA THR A 117 -11.04 16.96 1.98
C THR A 117 -9.54 16.68 2.09
N PRO A 118 -8.82 16.57 0.95
CA PRO A 118 -9.34 16.60 -0.42
C PRO A 118 -9.96 15.26 -0.86
N GLY A 119 -11.27 15.23 -1.11
CA GLY A 119 -11.96 14.24 -1.95
C GLY A 119 -11.84 12.78 -1.51
N SER A 120 -11.86 12.46 -0.21
CA SER A 120 -11.93 11.07 0.25
C SER A 120 -13.11 10.34 -0.38
N ARG A 121 -12.96 9.03 -0.59
CA ARG A 121 -13.97 8.16 -1.20
C ARG A 121 -14.11 6.91 -0.36
N ILE A 122 -15.34 6.38 -0.32
CA ILE A 122 -15.62 5.05 0.20
C ILE A 122 -16.02 4.19 -0.98
N TYR A 123 -15.31 3.08 -1.19
CA TYR A 123 -15.60 2.09 -2.22
C TYR A 123 -16.21 0.85 -1.57
N VAL A 124 -17.47 0.57 -1.91
CA VAL A 124 -18.18 -0.65 -1.48
C VAL A 124 -18.06 -1.67 -2.61
N THR A 125 -17.45 -2.82 -2.34
CA THR A 125 -17.30 -3.87 -3.36
C THR A 125 -18.62 -4.63 -3.54
N GLU A 126 -19.26 -4.50 -4.70
CA GLU A 126 -20.54 -5.16 -4.98
C GLU A 126 -20.38 -6.43 -5.80
N GLU A 127 -19.47 -6.44 -6.78
CA GLU A 127 -19.29 -7.59 -7.66
C GLU A 127 -17.81 -7.87 -7.93
N ILE A 128 -17.46 -9.17 -7.95
CA ILE A 128 -16.17 -9.66 -8.43
C ILE A 128 -16.43 -10.77 -9.45
N ASN A 129 -16.18 -10.46 -10.72
CA ASN A 129 -16.44 -11.37 -11.84
C ASN A 129 -15.11 -11.89 -12.42
N GLN A 130 -14.94 -13.20 -12.55
CA GLN A 130 -13.76 -13.74 -13.23
C GLN A 130 -13.85 -13.46 -14.74
N VAL A 131 -12.90 -12.68 -15.26
CA VAL A 131 -12.87 -12.23 -16.67
C VAL A 131 -11.63 -12.70 -17.43
N THR A 132 -10.91 -13.71 -16.90
CA THR A 132 -9.69 -14.26 -17.50
C THR A 132 -9.82 -14.57 -18.99
N LYS A 133 -10.92 -15.22 -19.40
CA LYS A 133 -11.16 -15.57 -20.82
C LYS A 133 -11.33 -14.34 -21.69
N LEU A 134 -12.04 -13.32 -21.21
CA LEU A 134 -12.29 -12.08 -21.93
C LEU A 134 -10.99 -11.25 -22.06
N VAL A 135 -10.21 -11.16 -20.99
CA VAL A 135 -8.93 -10.43 -21.01
C VAL A 135 -7.91 -11.12 -21.92
N LYS A 136 -7.86 -12.46 -21.92
CA LYS A 136 -6.93 -13.24 -22.75
C LYS A 136 -7.42 -13.50 -24.17
N ALA A 137 -8.60 -12.99 -24.56
CA ALA A 137 -9.12 -13.17 -25.90
C ALA A 137 -8.18 -12.56 -26.95
N GLY A 138 -7.87 -13.34 -28.00
CA GLY A 138 -6.97 -12.92 -29.08
C GLY A 138 -5.47 -13.09 -28.79
N LEU A 139 -5.09 -13.55 -27.59
CA LEU A 139 -3.68 -13.85 -27.30
C LEU A 139 -3.24 -15.13 -28.01
N THR A 140 -2.06 -15.09 -28.64
CA THR A 140 -1.41 -16.26 -29.26
C THR A 140 0.02 -16.40 -28.74
N ASP A 141 0.63 -17.59 -28.88
CA ASP A 141 2.03 -17.78 -28.48
C ASP A 141 3.02 -17.07 -29.43
N ALA A 142 2.62 -16.79 -30.67
CA ALA A 142 3.46 -16.19 -31.71
C ALA A 142 3.46 -14.65 -31.72
N MET A 143 2.58 -14.00 -30.97
CA MET A 143 2.49 -12.53 -30.95
C MET A 143 3.69 -11.88 -30.25
N SER A 144 4.03 -10.66 -30.66
CA SER A 144 5.05 -9.86 -29.97
C SER A 144 4.64 -9.54 -28.52
N GLY A 145 5.62 -9.22 -27.66
CA GLY A 145 5.33 -8.79 -26.31
C GLY A 145 4.47 -7.53 -26.28
N ASN A 146 4.74 -6.55 -27.15
CA ASN A 146 4.00 -5.30 -27.21
C ASN A 146 2.55 -5.53 -27.67
N ASP A 147 2.32 -6.42 -28.64
CA ASP A 147 0.97 -6.78 -29.06
C ASP A 147 0.20 -7.50 -27.94
N ARG A 148 0.88 -8.39 -27.20
CA ARG A 148 0.28 -9.03 -26.01
C ARG A 148 -0.12 -7.99 -24.97
N TYR A 149 0.80 -7.09 -24.63
CA TYR A 149 0.56 -6.02 -23.66
C TYR A 149 -0.65 -5.16 -24.07
N LYS A 150 -0.65 -4.68 -25.32
CA LYS A 150 -1.73 -3.85 -25.87
C LYS A 150 -3.06 -4.59 -25.94
N THR A 151 -3.05 -5.88 -26.27
CA THR A 151 -4.28 -6.69 -26.33
C THR A 151 -4.89 -6.85 -24.94
N ILE A 152 -4.09 -7.23 -23.94
CA ILE A 152 -4.54 -7.34 -22.54
C ILE A 152 -5.05 -5.99 -22.04
N ASP A 153 -4.33 -4.91 -22.31
CA ASP A 153 -4.70 -3.57 -21.89
C ASP A 153 -6.02 -3.11 -22.52
N LYS A 154 -6.17 -3.26 -23.85
CA LYS A 154 -7.40 -2.92 -24.58
C LYS A 154 -8.61 -3.73 -24.08
N ASN A 155 -8.46 -5.05 -23.92
CA ASN A 155 -9.54 -5.91 -23.43
C ASN A 155 -9.94 -5.50 -22.01
N SER A 156 -8.97 -5.21 -21.14
CA SER A 156 -9.23 -4.73 -19.78
C SER A 156 -9.96 -3.38 -19.76
N LYS A 157 -9.51 -2.41 -20.57
CA LYS A 157 -10.15 -1.10 -20.69
C LYS A 157 -11.58 -1.20 -21.22
N THR A 158 -11.83 -2.13 -22.14
CA THR A 158 -13.16 -2.37 -22.71
C THR A 158 -14.12 -2.88 -21.63
N LEU A 159 -13.69 -3.84 -20.82
CA LEU A 159 -14.48 -4.35 -19.69
C LEU A 159 -14.77 -3.27 -18.65
N VAL A 160 -13.76 -2.45 -18.33
CA VAL A 160 -13.94 -1.33 -17.39
C VAL A 160 -14.92 -0.29 -17.95
N ALA A 161 -14.80 0.10 -19.22
CA ALA A 161 -15.70 1.06 -19.84
C ALA A 161 -17.14 0.54 -19.91
N ALA A 162 -17.34 -0.75 -20.15
CA ALA A 162 -18.67 -1.37 -20.11
C ALA A 162 -19.26 -1.40 -18.69
N CYS A 163 -18.42 -1.59 -17.68
CA CYS A 163 -18.82 -1.62 -16.27
C CYS A 163 -19.11 -0.23 -15.67
N GLU A 164 -18.37 0.79 -16.10
CA GLU A 164 -18.54 2.21 -15.70
C GLU A 164 -19.48 2.96 -16.65
N ASN A 165 -20.48 2.29 -17.24
CA ASN A 165 -21.55 2.98 -17.99
C ASN A 165 -22.52 3.74 -17.07
N ASP A 166 -22.36 3.56 -15.77
CA ASP A 166 -23.05 4.18 -14.67
C ASP A 166 -22.01 4.87 -13.78
N ASP A 167 -22.15 6.19 -13.59
CA ASP A 167 -21.17 7.05 -12.93
C ASP A 167 -21.12 6.89 -11.40
N ARG A 168 -22.06 6.10 -10.83
CA ARG A 168 -22.04 5.67 -9.43
C ARG A 168 -20.91 4.68 -9.15
N TYR A 169 -20.43 4.00 -10.18
CA TYR A 169 -19.49 2.90 -10.04
C TYR A 169 -18.07 3.25 -10.47
N ARG A 170 -17.12 2.64 -9.77
CA ARG A 170 -15.72 2.52 -10.19
C ARG A 170 -15.42 1.05 -10.44
N CYS A 171 -14.86 0.75 -11.60
CA CYS A 171 -14.50 -0.60 -11.97
C CYS A 171 -13.01 -0.75 -12.26
N SER A 172 -12.49 -1.95 -11.99
CA SER A 172 -11.09 -2.30 -12.27
C SER A 172 -10.95 -3.76 -12.67
N VAL A 173 -10.11 -4.02 -13.67
CA VAL A 173 -9.64 -5.37 -13.99
C VAL A 173 -8.31 -5.57 -13.29
N VAL A 174 -8.27 -6.53 -12.36
CA VAL A 174 -7.11 -6.83 -11.52
C VAL A 174 -6.56 -8.20 -11.87
N ASN A 175 -5.23 -8.33 -11.95
CA ASN A 175 -4.55 -9.58 -12.25
C ASN A 175 -4.15 -10.33 -10.96
N PHE A 176 -4.31 -11.64 -10.98
CA PHE A 176 -3.96 -12.56 -9.90
C PHE A 176 -2.93 -13.57 -10.41
N HIS A 177 -2.09 -14.08 -9.50
CA HIS A 177 -1.06 -15.07 -9.79
C HIS A 177 -0.20 -14.69 -11.02
N GLY A 178 0.26 -13.45 -11.07
CA GLY A 178 1.15 -12.96 -12.14
C GLY A 178 0.51 -12.89 -13.53
N GLY A 179 -0.83 -12.81 -13.63
CA GLY A 179 -1.56 -12.80 -14.91
C GLY A 179 -2.10 -14.17 -15.33
N LEU A 180 -2.08 -15.16 -14.43
CA LEU A 180 -2.78 -16.42 -14.65
C LEU A 180 -4.30 -16.20 -14.69
N GLU A 181 -4.80 -15.34 -13.81
CA GLU A 181 -6.22 -15.03 -13.68
C GLU A 181 -6.46 -13.50 -13.68
N TYR A 182 -7.65 -13.11 -14.10
CA TYR A 182 -8.13 -11.72 -14.09
C TYR A 182 -9.55 -11.67 -13.56
N TYR A 183 -9.82 -10.68 -12.72
CA TYR A 183 -11.14 -10.43 -12.14
C TYR A 183 -11.52 -8.97 -12.36
N LEU A 184 -12.80 -8.72 -12.70
CA LEU A 184 -13.41 -7.41 -12.80
C LEU A 184 -14.11 -7.12 -11.47
N PHE A 185 -13.63 -6.07 -10.79
CA PHE A 185 -14.24 -5.53 -9.58
C PHE A 185 -15.14 -4.37 -9.97
N LYS A 186 -16.37 -4.36 -9.47
CA LYS A 186 -17.31 -3.25 -9.54
C LYS A 186 -17.59 -2.75 -8.13
N GLN A 187 -17.35 -1.46 -7.92
CA GLN A 187 -17.45 -0.84 -6.61
C GLN A 187 -18.32 0.40 -6.64
N LEU A 188 -19.32 0.47 -5.77
CA LEU A 188 -20.09 1.70 -5.54
C LEU A 188 -19.14 2.74 -4.96
N THR A 189 -19.15 3.95 -5.53
CA THR A 189 -18.22 5.01 -5.13
C THR A 189 -18.97 6.13 -4.42
N ILE A 190 -19.00 6.08 -3.09
CA ILE A 190 -19.55 7.15 -2.27
C ILE A 190 -18.57 8.33 -2.29
N ARG A 191 -19.07 9.51 -2.70
CA ARG A 191 -18.25 10.70 -2.99
C ARG A 191 -18.34 11.81 -1.94
N ASP A 192 -19.41 11.84 -1.17
CA ASP A 192 -19.54 12.65 0.04
C ASP A 192 -19.17 11.81 1.26
N VAL A 193 -17.99 12.12 1.82
CA VAL A 193 -17.45 11.48 3.01
C VAL A 193 -17.11 12.60 3.99
N ARG A 194 -17.54 12.45 5.25
CA ARG A 194 -17.35 13.48 6.27
C ARG A 194 -16.65 12.92 7.49
N LEU A 195 -15.72 13.68 8.05
CA LEU A 195 -15.04 13.42 9.32
C LEU A 195 -16.05 13.59 10.45
N VAL A 196 -16.18 12.57 11.29
CA VAL A 196 -17.10 12.51 12.44
C VAL A 196 -16.33 12.61 13.74
N HIS A 197 -15.26 11.83 13.87
CA HIS A 197 -14.45 11.81 15.08
C HIS A 197 -13.00 11.43 14.78
N ALA A 198 -12.07 12.07 15.47
CA ALA A 198 -10.67 11.67 15.54
C ALA A 198 -10.15 12.04 16.94
N PRO A 199 -9.53 11.11 17.70
CA PRO A 199 -8.87 11.48 18.94
C PRO A 199 -7.70 12.44 18.66
N ALA A 200 -7.21 13.14 19.68
CA ALA A 200 -6.02 13.98 19.55
C ALA A 200 -4.82 13.18 19.01
N SER A 201 -3.90 13.81 18.29
CA SER A 201 -2.71 13.12 17.74
C SER A 201 -1.82 12.52 18.82
N SER A 202 -1.83 13.06 20.04
CA SER A 202 -1.16 12.44 21.20
C SER A 202 -1.86 11.20 21.75
N ILE A 203 -2.98 10.77 21.15
CA ILE A 203 -3.60 9.45 21.32
C ILE A 203 -3.50 8.69 19.99
N GLY A 204 -4.01 9.29 18.90
CA GLY A 204 -4.12 8.68 17.57
C GLY A 204 -2.80 8.41 16.86
N LYS A 205 -1.72 9.06 17.29
CA LYS A 205 -0.35 8.85 16.83
C LYS A 205 0.65 8.88 18.00
N TYR A 206 0.22 8.47 19.19
CA TYR A 206 1.08 8.42 20.38
C TYR A 206 2.37 7.63 20.11
N GLY A 207 3.51 8.22 20.44
CA GLY A 207 4.85 7.70 20.16
C GLY A 207 5.41 8.02 18.77
N GLY A 208 4.59 8.51 17.84
CA GLY A 208 5.03 9.07 16.57
C GLY A 208 5.92 8.12 15.75
N ASP A 209 6.96 8.65 15.13
CA ASP A 209 7.83 7.85 14.24
C ASP A 209 8.87 7.00 15.02
N ILE A 210 9.10 7.32 16.30
CA ILE A 210 9.96 6.54 17.23
C ILE A 210 9.30 5.18 17.44
N ASP A 211 8.05 5.25 17.83
CA ASP A 211 7.15 4.15 18.02
C ASP A 211 6.46 3.91 16.65
N ASN A 212 7.15 3.71 15.53
CA ASN A 212 6.53 3.24 14.27
C ASN A 212 7.19 1.91 13.87
N TRP A 213 6.39 0.87 13.57
CA TRP A 213 6.80 -0.53 13.43
C TRP A 213 7.35 -1.19 14.71
N MET A 214 6.99 -0.70 15.89
CA MET A 214 7.58 -1.13 17.16
C MET A 214 6.53 -1.78 18.07
N TRP A 215 6.98 -2.77 18.84
CA TRP A 215 6.28 -3.29 20.02
C TRP A 215 7.24 -3.24 21.21
N PRO A 216 6.83 -2.83 22.42
CA PRO A 216 5.47 -2.49 22.87
C PRO A 216 4.88 -1.19 22.31
N ARG A 217 3.58 -1.19 22.03
CA ARG A 217 2.83 -0.11 21.37
C ARG A 217 1.67 0.39 22.26
N HIS A 218 1.38 1.69 22.26
CA HIS A 218 0.31 2.29 23.08
C HIS A 218 -0.48 3.38 22.32
N THR A 219 -0.84 3.11 21.06
CA THR A 219 -1.43 4.10 20.15
C THR A 219 -2.91 3.81 19.97
N GLY A 220 -3.74 4.85 20.16
CA GLY A 220 -5.18 4.80 19.88
C GLY A 220 -5.49 5.12 18.43
N ASP A 221 -4.94 4.33 17.51
CA ASP A 221 -4.98 4.62 16.07
C ASP A 221 -6.37 4.29 15.47
N TYR A 222 -7.37 5.11 15.79
CA TYR A 222 -8.73 5.02 15.27
C TYR A 222 -9.31 6.38 14.90
N GLY A 223 -10.28 6.40 14.00
CA GLY A 223 -11.04 7.57 13.60
C GLY A 223 -12.31 7.15 12.87
N PHE A 224 -13.24 8.08 12.75
CA PHE A 224 -14.54 7.84 12.15
C PHE A 224 -14.83 8.83 11.02
N TYR A 225 -15.27 8.25 9.90
CA TYR A 225 -15.97 8.95 8.84
C TYR A 225 -17.46 8.61 8.88
N ARG A 226 -18.25 9.36 8.11
CA ARG A 226 -19.60 8.98 7.71
C ARG A 226 -19.75 9.11 6.20
N ALA A 227 -20.41 8.11 5.62
CA ALA A 227 -20.80 8.09 4.22
C ALA A 227 -22.11 8.87 4.02
N TYR A 228 -22.16 9.72 2.99
CA TYR A 228 -23.35 10.47 2.59
C TYR A 228 -23.73 10.22 1.14
N VAL A 229 -25.03 10.23 0.89
CA VAL A 229 -25.67 10.07 -0.43
C VAL A 229 -26.74 11.13 -0.63
N ASP A 230 -27.23 11.30 -1.85
CA ASP A 230 -28.39 12.15 -2.07
C ASP A 230 -29.66 11.56 -1.44
N LYS A 231 -30.76 12.32 -1.51
CA LYS A 231 -32.06 11.94 -0.92
C LYS A 231 -32.70 10.72 -1.60
N ASP A 232 -32.22 10.34 -2.79
CA ASP A 232 -32.64 9.14 -3.52
C ASP A 232 -31.73 7.93 -3.22
N GLY A 233 -30.81 8.08 -2.27
CA GLY A 233 -29.87 7.05 -1.83
C GLY A 233 -28.70 6.82 -2.79
N GLN A 234 -28.47 7.72 -3.75
CA GLN A 234 -27.43 7.58 -4.76
C GLN A 234 -26.13 8.31 -4.39
N PRO A 235 -24.96 7.80 -4.81
CA PRO A 235 -23.72 8.53 -4.62
C PRO A 235 -23.74 9.91 -5.25
N ALA A 236 -23.52 10.92 -4.42
CA ALA A 236 -23.44 12.32 -4.81
C ALA A 236 -22.14 12.95 -4.30
N ASP A 237 -21.70 14.03 -4.95
CA ASP A 237 -20.66 14.88 -4.37
C ASP A 237 -21.21 15.64 -3.15
N TYR A 238 -20.33 16.28 -2.37
CA TYR A 238 -20.71 16.99 -1.16
C TYR A 238 -21.85 18.00 -1.39
N ASN A 239 -22.90 17.86 -0.60
CA ASN A 239 -24.01 18.80 -0.50
C ASN A 239 -24.57 18.76 0.93
N GLU A 240 -24.91 19.92 1.49
CA GLU A 240 -25.51 20.02 2.83
C GLU A 240 -26.84 19.27 2.95
N ASP A 241 -27.56 19.10 1.84
CA ASP A 241 -28.81 18.36 1.74
C ASP A 241 -28.65 16.83 1.67
N ASN A 242 -27.43 16.33 1.47
CA ASN A 242 -27.19 14.90 1.45
C ASN A 242 -27.51 14.27 2.82
N VAL A 243 -27.93 13.01 2.79
CA VAL A 243 -28.32 12.24 3.97
C VAL A 243 -27.31 11.13 4.25
N PRO A 244 -27.17 10.66 5.52
CA PRO A 244 -26.34 9.52 5.83
C PRO A 244 -26.71 8.30 4.99
N TYR A 245 -25.70 7.63 4.44
CA TYR A 245 -25.86 6.37 3.72
C TYR A 245 -26.33 5.27 4.68
N GLN A 246 -27.32 4.49 4.25
CA GLN A 246 -27.80 3.33 5.00
C GLN A 246 -27.16 2.06 4.44
N PRO A 247 -26.09 1.52 5.07
CA PRO A 247 -25.45 0.31 4.58
C PRO A 247 -26.33 -0.92 4.80
N MET A 248 -26.32 -1.85 3.83
CA MET A 248 -27.01 -3.14 3.95
C MET A 248 -26.50 -3.97 5.15
N HIS A 249 -25.22 -3.84 5.47
CA HIS A 249 -24.58 -4.50 6.60
C HIS A 249 -23.64 -3.54 7.32
N HIS A 250 -23.63 -3.62 8.65
CA HIS A 250 -22.63 -3.00 9.50
C HIS A 250 -22.14 -4.03 10.53
N LEU A 251 -20.95 -3.81 11.08
CA LEU A 251 -20.38 -4.68 12.09
C LEU A 251 -20.96 -4.35 13.47
N LYS A 252 -21.24 -5.40 14.24
CA LYS A 252 -21.53 -5.28 15.68
C LYS A 252 -20.25 -5.07 16.45
N VAL A 253 -20.27 -4.17 17.43
CA VAL A 253 -19.10 -3.80 18.23
C VAL A 253 -19.09 -4.62 19.52
N ASN A 254 -18.19 -5.59 19.63
CA ASN A 254 -18.11 -6.41 20.84
C ASN A 254 -17.22 -5.71 21.89
N LYS A 255 -17.82 -5.17 22.96
CA LYS A 255 -17.08 -4.45 24.01
C LYS A 255 -16.23 -5.37 24.92
N ASN A 256 -16.42 -6.68 24.86
CA ASN A 256 -15.59 -7.66 25.56
C ASN A 256 -14.26 -7.96 24.85
N SER A 257 -14.09 -7.57 23.58
CA SER A 257 -12.86 -7.82 22.80
C SER A 257 -12.51 -9.33 22.76
N VAL A 258 -11.23 -9.67 22.61
CA VAL A 258 -10.67 -11.04 22.49
C VAL A 258 -9.61 -11.26 23.55
N ASP A 259 -9.36 -12.48 24.04
CA ASP A 259 -8.30 -12.87 24.98
C ASP A 259 -7.07 -13.48 24.28
N GLU A 260 -5.98 -13.74 25.02
CA GLU A 260 -4.81 -14.44 24.45
C GLU A 260 -5.22 -15.84 23.96
N GLY A 261 -4.84 -16.17 22.72
CA GLY A 261 -5.18 -17.42 22.07
C GLY A 261 -6.52 -17.41 21.32
N ASP A 262 -7.36 -16.40 21.51
CA ASP A 262 -8.63 -16.31 20.78
C ASP A 262 -8.42 -16.13 19.28
N TYR A 263 -9.37 -16.65 18.51
CA TYR A 263 -9.40 -16.48 17.06
C TYR A 263 -9.66 -15.02 16.70
N ILE A 264 -8.90 -14.54 15.72
CA ILE A 264 -9.13 -13.27 15.06
C ILE A 264 -8.99 -13.42 13.55
N MET A 265 -9.72 -12.60 12.81
CA MET A 265 -9.53 -12.39 11.38
C MET A 265 -9.55 -10.91 11.03
N VAL A 266 -8.89 -10.57 9.92
CA VAL A 266 -8.90 -9.24 9.32
C VAL A 266 -9.39 -9.35 7.89
N LEU A 267 -10.34 -8.50 7.55
CA LEU A 267 -10.85 -8.32 6.20
C LEU A 267 -10.40 -6.95 5.69
N GLY A 268 -9.74 -6.89 4.55
CA GLY A 268 -9.30 -5.61 4.01
C GLY A 268 -8.65 -5.66 2.65
N TYR A 269 -8.03 -4.55 2.27
CA TYR A 269 -7.52 -4.30 0.92
C TYR A 269 -5.98 -4.19 0.92
N PRO A 270 -5.24 -5.29 1.20
CA PRO A 270 -3.78 -5.27 1.21
C PRO A 270 -3.25 -4.80 -0.14
N GLY A 271 -2.32 -3.86 -0.09
CA GLY A 271 -1.84 -3.11 -1.24
C GLY A 271 -1.05 -3.99 -2.21
N ARG A 272 0.10 -4.49 -1.77
CA ARG A 272 0.97 -5.30 -2.63
C ARG A 272 1.91 -6.22 -1.86
N THR A 273 2.03 -7.45 -2.32
CA THR A 273 3.10 -8.38 -1.92
C THR A 273 3.84 -8.92 -3.13
N ASN A 274 4.94 -9.62 -2.88
CA ASN A 274 5.89 -10.20 -3.83
C ASN A 274 6.32 -11.61 -3.36
N ARG A 275 5.43 -12.36 -2.71
CA ARG A 275 5.68 -13.68 -2.10
C ARG A 275 6.08 -14.75 -3.11
N TYR A 276 5.73 -14.59 -4.38
CA TYR A 276 6.06 -15.58 -5.41
C TYR A 276 7.14 -15.13 -6.39
N ARG A 277 7.94 -14.11 -6.03
CA ARG A 277 9.12 -13.73 -6.81
C ARG A 277 10.19 -14.82 -6.81
N THR A 278 10.94 -14.90 -7.91
CA THR A 278 12.04 -15.86 -8.07
C THR A 278 13.19 -15.50 -7.13
N ALA A 279 14.05 -16.46 -6.79
CA ALA A 279 15.25 -16.24 -5.99
C ALA A 279 16.18 -15.21 -6.64
N TYR A 280 16.18 -15.15 -7.97
CA TYR A 280 16.92 -14.15 -8.74
C TYR A 280 16.35 -12.73 -8.56
N GLU A 281 15.04 -12.56 -8.66
CA GLU A 281 14.40 -11.25 -8.42
C GLU A 281 14.64 -10.76 -7.00
N VAL A 282 14.51 -11.67 -6.03
CA VAL A 282 14.77 -11.36 -4.62
C VAL A 282 16.22 -10.90 -4.44
N GLU A 283 17.19 -11.65 -4.97
CA GLU A 283 18.60 -11.26 -4.89
C GLU A 283 18.86 -9.87 -5.49
N ASN A 284 18.45 -9.62 -6.73
CA ASN A 284 18.65 -8.31 -7.38
C ASN A 284 17.96 -7.17 -6.60
N GLN A 285 16.74 -7.41 -6.12
CA GLN A 285 15.98 -6.40 -5.39
C GLN A 285 16.68 -5.97 -4.09
N PHE A 286 17.17 -6.93 -3.30
CA PHE A 286 17.75 -6.66 -1.98
C PHE A 286 19.24 -6.28 -2.04
N THR A 287 19.98 -6.76 -3.04
CA THR A 287 21.43 -6.49 -3.15
C THR A 287 21.76 -5.31 -4.06
N TRP A 288 20.85 -4.93 -4.96
CA TRP A 288 21.08 -3.82 -5.89
C TRP A 288 19.99 -2.74 -5.80
N VAL A 289 18.71 -3.09 -6.06
CA VAL A 289 17.66 -2.06 -6.22
C VAL A 289 17.38 -1.30 -4.93
N TYR A 290 17.15 -1.98 -3.81
CA TYR A 290 16.85 -1.33 -2.53
C TYR A 290 18.02 -0.49 -2.00
N PRO A 291 19.28 -0.96 -2.01
CA PRO A 291 20.42 -0.12 -1.63
C PRO A 291 20.53 1.17 -2.46
N GLN A 292 20.46 1.08 -3.79
CA GLN A 292 20.57 2.26 -4.67
C GLN A 292 19.39 3.22 -4.49
N ALA A 293 18.17 2.66 -4.42
CA ALA A 293 16.97 3.45 -4.22
C ALA A 293 16.93 4.11 -2.82
N LYS A 294 17.50 3.48 -1.80
CA LYS A 294 17.66 4.09 -0.47
C LYS A 294 18.63 5.28 -0.57
N ALA A 295 19.79 5.10 -1.19
CA ALA A 295 20.80 6.16 -1.35
C ALA A 295 20.24 7.40 -2.05
N TYR A 296 19.53 7.23 -3.18
CA TYR A 296 18.93 8.38 -3.88
C TYR A 296 17.81 9.06 -3.07
N ARG A 297 17.08 8.34 -2.22
CA ARG A 297 16.09 8.98 -1.33
C ARG A 297 16.78 9.84 -0.28
N GLU A 298 17.82 9.30 0.36
CA GLU A 298 18.60 10.01 1.37
C GLU A 298 19.28 11.25 0.78
N GLU A 299 19.78 11.16 -0.45
CA GLU A 299 20.30 12.31 -1.17
C GLU A 299 19.22 13.38 -1.41
N VAL A 300 18.04 13.02 -1.92
CA VAL A 300 16.94 13.98 -2.12
C VAL A 300 16.48 14.59 -0.80
N ILE A 301 16.41 13.81 0.29
CA ILE A 301 16.14 14.32 1.65
C ILE A 301 17.18 15.39 2.01
N ASN A 302 18.47 15.07 1.88
CA ASN A 302 19.55 15.98 2.21
C ASN A 302 19.49 17.27 1.40
N LEU A 303 19.21 17.19 0.09
CA LEU A 303 19.05 18.37 -0.76
C LEU A 303 17.90 19.27 -0.29
N ILE A 304 16.75 18.69 0.07
CA ILE A 304 15.63 19.47 0.61
C ILE A 304 16.04 20.14 1.93
N HIS A 305 16.70 19.42 2.84
CA HIS A 305 17.18 19.99 4.11
C HIS A 305 18.21 21.12 3.92
N GLN A 306 19.18 20.94 3.03
CA GLN A 306 20.23 21.94 2.76
C GLN A 306 19.69 23.21 2.09
N HIS A 307 18.57 23.09 1.37
CA HIS A 307 18.00 24.20 0.61
C HIS A 307 16.66 24.71 1.13
N SER A 308 16.24 24.25 2.32
CA SER A 308 15.09 24.80 3.03
C SER A 308 15.28 24.73 4.55
N GLU A 309 15.20 25.89 5.20
CA GLU A 309 15.25 25.98 6.66
C GLU A 309 13.96 25.45 7.28
N VAL A 310 14.05 24.80 8.44
CA VAL A 310 12.88 24.31 9.18
C VAL A 310 11.90 25.46 9.42
N GLY A 311 10.63 25.27 9.06
CA GLY A 311 9.57 26.28 9.18
C GLY A 311 9.46 27.28 8.02
N SER A 312 10.41 27.32 7.08
CA SER A 312 10.31 28.18 5.89
C SER A 312 9.16 27.73 4.96
N GLU A 313 8.62 28.64 4.14
CA GLU A 313 7.57 28.30 3.17
C GLU A 313 8.02 27.17 2.21
N ALA A 314 9.28 27.23 1.75
CA ALA A 314 9.88 26.19 0.93
C ALA A 314 9.91 24.84 1.66
N ARG A 315 10.26 24.83 2.95
CA ARG A 315 10.28 23.61 3.76
C ARG A 315 8.88 23.03 3.93
N ILE A 316 7.89 23.86 4.29
CA ILE A 316 6.49 23.45 4.50
C ILE A 316 5.94 22.74 3.26
N LYS A 317 6.25 23.25 2.05
CA LYS A 317 5.85 22.62 0.79
C LYS A 317 6.43 21.21 0.59
N TYR A 318 7.56 20.88 1.22
CA TYR A 318 8.22 19.58 1.07
C TYR A 318 8.04 18.64 2.27
N GLU A 319 7.43 19.04 3.38
CA GLU A 319 7.29 18.17 4.57
C GLU A 319 6.62 16.82 4.25
N SER A 320 5.55 16.82 3.46
CA SER A 320 4.90 15.57 3.01
C SER A 320 5.82 14.73 2.12
N THR A 321 6.66 15.36 1.29
CA THR A 321 7.62 14.66 0.42
C THR A 321 8.75 14.05 1.26
N LEU A 322 9.26 14.79 2.24
CA LEU A 322 10.28 14.33 3.19
C LEU A 322 9.80 13.15 4.03
N ALA A 323 8.60 13.24 4.60
CA ALA A 323 8.00 12.16 5.36
C ALA A 323 7.91 10.88 4.51
N GLY A 324 7.44 10.99 3.26
CA GLY A 324 7.39 9.86 2.33
C GLY A 324 8.78 9.30 1.99
N LEU A 325 9.75 10.16 1.68
CA LEU A 325 11.13 9.74 1.37
C LEU A 325 11.78 9.04 2.56
N ALA A 326 11.68 9.62 3.76
CA ALA A 326 12.28 9.09 4.99
C ALA A 326 11.65 7.76 5.38
N ASN A 327 10.32 7.63 5.29
CA ASN A 327 9.62 6.39 5.57
C ASN A 327 10.10 5.24 4.66
N TYR A 328 10.18 5.47 3.34
CA TYR A 328 10.66 4.45 2.41
C TYR A 328 12.17 4.17 2.56
N ALA A 329 12.99 5.16 2.89
CA ALA A 329 14.42 4.94 3.14
C ALA A 329 14.65 4.09 4.39
N LYS A 330 13.92 4.36 5.49
CA LYS A 330 13.90 3.54 6.71
C LYS A 330 13.43 2.12 6.40
N ASN A 331 12.27 1.99 5.75
CA ASN A 331 11.69 0.69 5.39
C ASN A 331 12.65 -0.16 4.55
N TYR A 332 13.26 0.42 3.50
CA TYR A 332 14.24 -0.31 2.68
C TYR A 332 15.48 -0.73 3.49
N GLY A 333 16.00 0.16 4.35
CA GLY A 333 17.11 -0.16 5.24
C GLY A 333 16.78 -1.34 6.17
N SER A 334 15.58 -1.35 6.75
CA SER A 334 15.10 -2.41 7.63
C SER A 334 14.85 -3.72 6.90
N MET A 335 14.27 -3.68 5.69
CA MET A 335 14.11 -4.86 4.84
C MET A 335 15.47 -5.47 4.45
N ILE A 336 16.45 -4.64 4.06
CA ILE A 336 17.82 -5.10 3.76
C ILE A 336 18.46 -5.75 5.00
N HIS A 337 18.29 -5.13 6.18
CA HIS A 337 18.79 -5.70 7.43
C HIS A 337 18.16 -7.07 7.72
N SER A 338 16.84 -7.18 7.60
CA SER A 338 16.10 -8.44 7.80
C SER A 338 16.55 -9.52 6.80
N TYR A 339 16.68 -9.16 5.51
CA TYR A 339 17.20 -10.04 4.46
C TYR A 339 18.58 -10.60 4.78
N ASN A 340 19.51 -9.76 5.24
CA ASN A 340 20.89 -10.18 5.53
C ASN A 340 21.01 -11.02 6.82
N LYS A 341 20.12 -10.83 7.79
CA LYS A 341 20.10 -11.60 9.04
C LYS A 341 19.36 -12.93 8.91
N GLY A 342 18.36 -12.98 8.03
CA GLY A 342 17.45 -14.11 7.87
C GLY A 342 17.93 -15.20 6.90
N SER A 343 17.15 -16.27 6.79
CA SER A 343 17.39 -17.36 5.82
C SER A 343 16.52 -17.23 4.55
N PHE A 344 15.92 -16.06 4.31
CA PHE A 344 14.93 -15.84 3.26
C PHE A 344 15.44 -16.22 1.87
N GLN A 345 16.62 -15.73 1.46
CA GLN A 345 17.20 -16.08 0.15
C GLN A 345 17.46 -17.58 0.01
N ASN A 346 17.98 -18.23 1.05
CA ASN A 346 18.24 -19.66 1.04
C ASN A 346 16.93 -20.47 0.89
N ARG A 347 15.84 -20.03 1.52
CA ARG A 347 14.52 -20.67 1.38
C ARG A 347 13.96 -20.49 -0.04
N LYS A 348 14.16 -19.33 -0.67
CA LYS A 348 13.80 -19.11 -2.09
C LYS A 348 14.56 -20.02 -3.04
N GLN A 349 15.86 -20.13 -2.87
CA GLN A 349 16.71 -21.02 -3.66
C GLN A 349 16.33 -22.49 -3.46
N ALA A 350 16.03 -22.90 -2.21
CA ALA A 350 15.58 -24.24 -1.90
C ALA A 350 14.22 -24.56 -2.56
N LEU A 351 13.27 -23.62 -2.53
CA LEU A 351 11.98 -23.76 -3.20
C LEU A 351 12.15 -23.98 -4.71
N GLU A 352 12.99 -23.18 -5.37
CA GLU A 352 13.24 -23.32 -6.81
C GLU A 352 13.95 -24.63 -7.15
N LYS A 353 14.89 -25.08 -6.30
CA LYS A 353 15.55 -26.38 -6.44
C LYS A 353 14.54 -27.52 -6.34
N ASN A 354 13.65 -27.47 -5.34
CA ASN A 354 12.62 -28.48 -5.14
C ASN A 354 11.60 -28.49 -6.28
N LEU A 355 11.14 -27.32 -6.73
CA LEU A 355 10.28 -27.18 -7.91
C LEU A 355 10.94 -27.80 -9.14
N THR A 356 12.22 -27.50 -9.38
CA THR A 356 12.97 -28.05 -10.51
C THR A 356 13.11 -29.57 -10.44
N ALA A 357 13.36 -30.13 -9.26
CA ALA A 357 13.41 -31.58 -9.07
C ALA A 357 12.04 -32.23 -9.33
N TRP A 358 10.96 -31.66 -8.80
CA TRP A 358 9.59 -32.11 -9.01
C TRP A 358 9.16 -32.05 -10.48
N LEU A 359 9.55 -30.98 -11.19
CA LEU A 359 9.32 -30.87 -12.64
C LEU A 359 10.04 -31.95 -13.43
N ASN A 360 11.28 -32.28 -13.06
CA ASN A 360 12.09 -33.25 -13.78
C ASN A 360 11.74 -34.72 -13.49
N SER A 361 10.98 -34.99 -12.43
CA SER A 361 10.58 -36.37 -12.07
C SER A 361 9.39 -36.88 -12.88
N ASP A 362 8.75 -36.06 -13.71
CA ASP A 362 7.67 -36.47 -14.62
C ASP A 362 7.80 -35.78 -15.98
N ALA A 363 7.73 -36.56 -17.07
CA ALA A 363 7.92 -36.06 -18.42
C ALA A 363 6.80 -35.09 -18.87
N LYS A 364 5.55 -35.29 -18.41
CA LYS A 364 4.43 -34.41 -18.75
C LYS A 364 4.57 -33.07 -18.05
N ARG A 365 4.89 -33.06 -16.75
CA ARG A 365 5.19 -31.83 -15.98
C ARG A 365 6.35 -31.06 -16.60
N LYS A 366 7.43 -31.76 -16.95
CA LYS A 366 8.59 -31.14 -17.62
C LYS A 366 8.23 -30.51 -18.96
N ALA A 367 7.45 -31.21 -19.79
CA ALA A 367 7.00 -30.69 -21.07
C ALA A 367 6.09 -29.45 -20.92
N GLN A 368 5.22 -29.45 -19.90
CA GLN A 368 4.28 -28.36 -19.66
C GLN A 368 4.93 -27.11 -19.06
N TYR A 369 5.86 -27.28 -18.10
CA TYR A 369 6.34 -26.19 -17.25
C TYR A 369 7.85 -25.95 -17.29
N GLY A 370 8.65 -26.86 -17.85
CA GLY A 370 10.11 -26.90 -17.67
C GLY A 370 10.85 -25.64 -18.13
N ALA A 371 10.29 -24.88 -19.07
CA ALA A 371 10.88 -23.63 -19.56
C ALA A 371 10.46 -22.37 -18.77
N ALA A 372 9.50 -22.47 -17.85
CA ALA A 372 8.85 -21.32 -17.22
C ALA A 372 9.84 -20.47 -16.39
N LEU A 373 10.55 -21.10 -15.45
CA LEU A 373 11.50 -20.41 -14.56
C LEU A 373 12.71 -19.86 -15.33
N THR A 374 13.33 -20.67 -16.18
CA THR A 374 14.51 -20.26 -16.97
C THR A 374 14.17 -19.14 -17.95
N GLY A 375 13.03 -19.23 -18.65
CA GLY A 375 12.59 -18.20 -19.57
C GLY A 375 12.25 -16.88 -18.86
N LEU A 376 11.60 -16.96 -17.69
CA LEU A 376 11.31 -15.80 -16.87
C LEU A 376 12.60 -15.11 -16.38
N ASN A 377 13.54 -15.86 -15.80
CA ASN A 377 14.83 -15.33 -15.33
C ASN A 377 15.66 -14.73 -16.48
N LYS A 378 15.56 -15.28 -17.70
CA LYS A 378 16.22 -14.70 -18.89
C LYS A 378 15.67 -13.30 -19.20
N LEU A 379 14.35 -13.12 -19.16
CA LEU A 379 13.72 -11.82 -19.43
C LEU A 379 14.01 -10.80 -18.32
N LEU A 380 14.03 -11.22 -17.06
CA LEU A 380 14.40 -10.37 -15.93
C LEU A 380 15.84 -9.85 -16.06
N LYS A 381 16.79 -10.71 -16.45
CA LYS A 381 18.17 -10.30 -16.77
C LYS A 381 18.28 -9.28 -17.92
N ILE A 382 17.28 -9.20 -18.81
CA ILE A 382 17.23 -8.16 -19.85
C ILE A 382 16.76 -6.84 -19.25
N ASP A 383 15.78 -6.89 -18.33
CA ASP A 383 15.28 -5.72 -17.58
C ASP A 383 16.40 -5.09 -16.75
N ASP A 384 17.16 -5.92 -16.02
CA ASP A 384 18.25 -5.50 -15.14
C ASP A 384 19.42 -4.83 -15.85
N LYS A 385 19.53 -4.93 -17.18
CA LYS A 385 20.53 -4.17 -17.95
C LYS A 385 20.19 -2.68 -18.04
N GLN A 386 18.93 -2.31 -17.78
CA GLN A 386 18.45 -0.94 -17.91
C GLN A 386 18.12 -0.31 -16.55
N GLN A 387 18.17 -1.09 -15.46
CA GLN A 387 17.72 -0.66 -14.14
C GLN A 387 18.50 0.55 -13.57
N ALA A 388 19.78 0.72 -13.89
CA ALA A 388 20.56 1.89 -13.46
C ALA A 388 20.01 3.19 -14.04
N ARG A 389 19.85 3.24 -15.36
CA ARG A 389 19.21 4.35 -16.08
C ARG A 389 17.80 4.59 -15.56
N ASP A 390 16.99 3.54 -15.50
CA ASP A 390 15.57 3.67 -15.18
C ASP A 390 15.33 4.09 -13.73
N LEU A 391 16.21 3.68 -12.81
CA LEU A 391 16.19 4.14 -11.43
C LEU A 391 16.51 5.64 -11.38
N ILE A 392 17.64 6.09 -11.96
CA ILE A 392 18.04 7.51 -11.95
C ILE A 392 16.96 8.40 -12.58
N ILE A 393 16.44 8.02 -13.75
CA ILE A 393 15.35 8.75 -14.41
C ILE A 393 14.07 8.68 -13.57
N GLY A 394 13.81 7.55 -12.91
CA GLY A 394 12.71 7.38 -11.98
C GLY A 394 12.73 8.40 -10.83
N TYR A 395 13.90 8.82 -10.36
CA TYR A 395 14.04 9.85 -9.31
C TYR A 395 13.91 11.29 -9.83
N LEU A 396 14.07 11.53 -11.14
CA LEU A 396 13.67 12.81 -11.74
C LEU A 396 12.18 13.12 -11.55
N ARG A 397 11.36 12.13 -11.14
CA ARG A 397 9.95 12.37 -10.76
C ARG A 397 9.77 13.38 -9.63
N TYR A 398 10.81 13.62 -8.83
CA TYR A 398 10.77 14.63 -7.77
C TYR A 398 10.93 16.05 -8.31
N SER A 399 11.36 16.24 -9.58
CA SER A 399 11.25 17.52 -10.27
C SER A 399 9.83 17.78 -10.78
N LYS A 400 9.17 18.82 -10.27
CA LYS A 400 7.81 19.20 -10.62
C LYS A 400 7.72 19.84 -12.00
N MET A 401 8.68 20.69 -12.39
CA MET A 401 8.59 21.36 -13.71
C MET A 401 8.78 20.35 -14.85
N LEU A 402 9.77 19.47 -14.73
CA LEU A 402 10.01 18.40 -15.72
C LEU A 402 8.84 17.43 -15.81
N THR A 403 8.34 16.94 -14.67
CA THR A 403 7.22 15.98 -14.68
C THR A 403 5.92 16.59 -15.17
N THR A 404 5.64 17.84 -14.81
CA THR A 404 4.46 18.58 -15.29
C THR A 404 4.49 18.73 -16.80
N ALA A 405 5.60 19.20 -17.37
CA ALA A 405 5.74 19.36 -18.81
C ALA A 405 5.58 18.03 -19.56
N ASN A 406 6.22 16.96 -19.07
CA ASN A 406 6.12 15.62 -19.65
C ASN A 406 4.68 15.09 -19.64
N LYS A 407 3.95 15.28 -18.54
CA LYS A 407 2.55 14.84 -18.40
C LYS A 407 1.60 15.65 -19.29
N LEU A 408 1.72 16.97 -19.31
CA LEU A 408 0.89 17.84 -20.14
C LEU A 408 1.10 17.56 -21.63
N HIS A 409 2.36 17.42 -22.07
CA HIS A 409 2.66 17.04 -23.44
C HIS A 409 2.11 15.64 -23.78
N ARG A 410 2.26 14.66 -22.87
CA ARG A 410 1.68 13.32 -23.07
C ARG A 410 0.16 13.38 -23.19
N LEU A 411 -0.51 14.18 -22.38
CA LEU A 411 -1.97 14.37 -22.45
C LEU A 411 -2.39 14.90 -23.83
N ALA A 412 -1.69 15.90 -24.37
CA ALA A 412 -1.98 16.44 -25.70
C ALA A 412 -1.83 15.38 -26.80
N VAL A 413 -0.80 14.53 -26.72
CA VAL A 413 -0.60 13.42 -27.67
C VAL A 413 -1.70 12.37 -27.54
N GLU A 414 -2.04 11.94 -26.32
CA GLU A 414 -3.10 10.93 -26.12
C GLU A 414 -4.48 11.44 -26.55
N LYS A 415 -4.76 12.75 -26.41
CA LYS A 415 -6.00 13.36 -26.90
C LYS A 415 -6.21 13.24 -28.41
N GLN A 416 -5.16 12.99 -29.21
CA GLN A 416 -5.26 12.75 -30.65
C GLN A 416 -5.79 11.35 -31.00
N ARG A 417 -5.94 10.47 -30.01
CA ARG A 417 -6.35 9.07 -30.18
C ARG A 417 -7.76 8.84 -29.61
N PRO A 418 -8.49 7.83 -30.10
CA PRO A 418 -9.75 7.40 -29.49
C PRO A 418 -9.56 7.09 -28.01
N ASN A 419 -10.54 7.44 -27.16
CA ASN A 419 -10.42 7.36 -25.71
C ASN A 419 -10.01 5.95 -25.19
N ILE A 420 -10.49 4.89 -25.83
CA ILE A 420 -10.15 3.49 -25.46
C ILE A 420 -8.70 3.12 -25.78
N GLU A 421 -8.07 3.82 -26.72
CA GLU A 421 -6.68 3.60 -27.12
C GLU A 421 -5.68 4.43 -26.33
N ARG A 422 -6.16 5.46 -25.61
CA ARG A 422 -5.32 6.33 -24.79
C ARG A 422 -4.64 5.56 -23.67
N GLU A 423 -3.41 5.94 -23.33
CA GLU A 423 -2.68 5.38 -22.19
C GLU A 423 -3.45 5.55 -20.87
N ARG A 424 -3.35 4.59 -19.94
CA ARG A 424 -4.01 4.71 -18.63
C ARG A 424 -3.47 5.93 -17.89
N GLY A 425 -4.34 6.69 -17.22
CA GLY A 425 -3.98 7.98 -16.61
C GLY A 425 -4.19 9.17 -17.54
N TYR A 426 -4.53 8.94 -18.82
CA TYR A 426 -4.82 9.97 -19.82
C TYR A 426 -6.16 9.73 -20.55
N GLN A 427 -6.98 8.78 -20.08
CA GLN A 427 -8.34 8.57 -20.56
C GLN A 427 -9.28 9.64 -19.98
N GLU A 428 -10.47 9.82 -20.55
CA GLU A 428 -11.48 10.77 -20.04
C GLU A 428 -11.80 10.54 -18.56
N ARG A 429 -11.91 9.28 -18.14
CA ARG A 429 -12.09 8.86 -16.73
C ARG A 429 -10.95 9.25 -15.78
N ASP A 430 -9.80 9.68 -16.30
CA ASP A 430 -8.63 10.10 -15.52
C ASP A 430 -8.47 11.62 -15.41
N ILE A 431 -9.20 12.41 -16.22
CA ILE A 431 -8.96 13.86 -16.38
C ILE A 431 -9.19 14.64 -15.08
N ALA A 432 -10.23 14.31 -14.31
CA ALA A 432 -10.48 14.97 -13.02
C ALA A 432 -9.29 14.80 -12.07
N ARG A 433 -8.75 13.58 -11.95
CA ARG A 433 -7.55 13.29 -11.15
C ARG A 433 -6.30 13.96 -11.73
N PHE A 434 -6.17 14.01 -13.06
CA PHE A 434 -5.08 14.71 -13.73
C PHE A 434 -5.08 16.20 -13.38
N GLU A 435 -6.24 16.85 -13.42
CA GLU A 435 -6.42 18.26 -13.06
C GLU A 435 -6.05 18.54 -11.60
N GLN A 436 -6.53 17.70 -10.67
CA GLN A 436 -6.19 17.83 -9.25
C GLN A 436 -4.68 17.72 -9.02
N ASN A 437 -4.00 16.82 -9.75
CA ASN A 437 -2.54 16.73 -9.70
C ASN A 437 -1.85 18.00 -10.21
N MET A 438 -2.40 18.68 -11.24
CA MET A 438 -1.87 19.96 -11.73
C MET A 438 -2.06 21.09 -10.71
N LYS A 439 -3.19 21.12 -9.98
CA LYS A 439 -3.44 22.08 -8.90
C LYS A 439 -2.47 21.85 -7.73
N ALA A 440 -2.27 20.59 -7.33
CA ALA A 440 -1.45 20.22 -6.18
C ALA A 440 0.04 20.60 -6.29
N VAL A 441 0.56 20.85 -7.50
CA VAL A 441 1.98 21.25 -7.71
C VAL A 441 2.37 22.48 -6.90
N ASN A 442 1.49 23.50 -6.81
CA ASN A 442 1.82 24.75 -6.08
C ASN A 442 2.14 24.54 -4.60
N ARG A 443 1.54 23.51 -3.99
CA ARG A 443 1.72 23.19 -2.57
C ARG A 443 2.95 22.32 -2.32
N ARG A 444 3.66 21.88 -3.36
CA ARG A 444 4.73 20.86 -3.29
C ARG A 444 5.93 21.19 -4.19
N TYR A 445 6.21 22.48 -4.38
CA TYR A 445 7.20 22.96 -5.33
C TYR A 445 7.93 24.20 -4.81
N ASP A 446 9.26 24.15 -4.87
CA ASP A 446 10.16 25.28 -4.73
C ASP A 446 11.19 25.22 -5.86
N ALA A 447 11.40 26.35 -6.55
CA ALA A 447 12.23 26.40 -7.75
C ALA A 447 13.71 26.10 -7.49
N ARG A 448 14.22 26.40 -6.28
CA ARG A 448 15.61 26.12 -5.92
C ARG A 448 15.77 24.64 -5.64
N ILE A 449 14.91 24.06 -4.80
CA ILE A 449 14.96 22.62 -4.47
C ILE A 449 14.78 21.76 -5.72
N ASP A 450 13.85 22.11 -6.61
CA ASP A 450 13.62 21.38 -7.87
C ASP A 450 14.86 21.39 -8.78
N GLN A 451 15.62 22.48 -8.82
CA GLN A 451 16.90 22.56 -9.54
C GLN A 451 17.95 21.62 -8.97
N GLU A 452 18.09 21.60 -7.64
CA GLU A 452 19.10 20.77 -6.95
C GLU A 452 18.85 19.28 -7.19
N ILE A 453 17.58 18.86 -7.20
CA ILE A 453 17.20 17.49 -7.53
C ILE A 453 17.59 17.14 -8.99
N ILE A 454 17.35 18.04 -9.95
CA ILE A 454 17.76 17.81 -11.34
C ILE A 454 19.28 17.71 -11.45
N VAL A 455 20.03 18.60 -10.78
CA VAL A 455 21.50 18.57 -10.78
C VAL A 455 22.00 17.23 -10.26
N ALA A 456 21.57 16.81 -9.07
CA ALA A 456 21.99 15.56 -8.46
C ALA A 456 21.71 14.35 -9.36
N MET A 457 20.49 14.24 -9.91
CA MET A 457 20.14 13.11 -10.78
C MET A 457 20.89 13.15 -12.12
N LEU A 458 21.17 14.34 -12.66
CA LEU A 458 22.01 14.46 -13.87
C LEU A 458 23.49 14.14 -13.59
N THR A 459 23.99 14.38 -12.37
CA THR A 459 25.32 13.94 -11.94
C THR A 459 25.44 12.41 -11.97
N HIS A 460 24.46 11.69 -11.41
CA HIS A 460 24.42 10.22 -11.51
C HIS A 460 24.27 9.75 -12.95
N TYR A 461 23.42 10.42 -13.72
CA TYR A 461 23.17 10.08 -15.12
C TYR A 461 24.41 10.21 -16.01
N VAL A 462 25.28 11.22 -15.80
CA VAL A 462 26.55 11.34 -16.55
C VAL A 462 27.64 10.36 -16.11
N ALA A 463 27.40 9.56 -15.06
CA ALA A 463 28.25 8.44 -14.70
C ALA A 463 27.86 7.14 -15.44
N LEU A 464 26.66 7.06 -16.02
CA LEU A 464 26.21 5.90 -16.80
C LEU A 464 27.06 5.70 -18.08
N PRO A 465 27.23 4.46 -18.56
CA PRO A 465 27.72 4.20 -19.92
C PRO A 465 26.94 4.99 -20.97
N LYS A 466 27.62 5.47 -22.02
CA LYS A 466 27.01 6.37 -23.02
C LYS A 466 25.86 5.74 -23.80
N ASP A 467 25.91 4.43 -24.02
CA ASP A 467 24.86 3.64 -24.68
C ASP A 467 23.64 3.37 -23.78
N GLU A 468 23.78 3.53 -22.46
CA GLU A 468 22.68 3.48 -21.50
C GLU A 468 21.98 4.83 -21.31
N ARG A 469 22.50 5.91 -21.91
CA ARG A 469 21.93 7.26 -21.77
C ARG A 469 20.82 7.56 -22.77
N VAL A 470 20.02 8.57 -22.43
CA VAL A 470 18.95 9.10 -23.27
C VAL A 470 19.48 10.27 -24.11
N SER A 471 19.87 9.98 -25.34
CA SER A 471 20.44 10.96 -26.29
C SER A 471 19.73 12.31 -26.39
N SER A 472 18.40 12.39 -26.23
CA SER A 472 17.67 13.67 -26.22
C SER A 472 17.96 14.50 -24.98
N ILE A 473 18.12 13.86 -23.81
CA ILE A 473 18.55 14.51 -22.56
C ILE A 473 20.00 14.97 -22.72
N ASP A 474 20.88 14.13 -23.27
CA ASP A 474 22.27 14.49 -23.54
C ASP A 474 22.37 15.72 -24.43
N LYS A 475 21.63 15.76 -25.54
CA LYS A 475 21.62 16.91 -26.44
C LYS A 475 21.07 18.16 -25.77
N PHE A 476 19.96 18.04 -25.05
CA PHE A 476 19.30 19.20 -24.44
C PHE A 476 20.16 19.87 -23.36
N PHE A 477 20.85 19.09 -22.53
CA PHE A 477 21.74 19.60 -21.48
C PHE A 477 23.21 19.71 -21.92
N ALA A 478 23.51 19.49 -23.21
CA ALA A 478 24.86 19.48 -23.77
C ALA A 478 25.84 18.51 -23.06
N LEU A 479 25.35 17.31 -22.73
CA LEU A 479 26.06 16.23 -22.02
C LEU A 479 26.60 15.12 -22.93
N SER A 480 26.44 15.23 -24.26
CA SER A 480 26.77 14.15 -25.23
C SER A 480 28.23 13.64 -25.17
N ASN A 481 29.16 14.50 -24.73
CA ASN A 481 30.59 14.17 -24.56
C ASN A 481 31.04 14.32 -23.10
N THR A 482 30.09 14.30 -22.18
CA THR A 482 30.32 14.49 -20.75
C THR A 482 30.37 13.15 -20.04
N THR A 483 31.32 12.96 -19.15
CA THR A 483 31.48 11.84 -18.22
C THR A 483 31.48 12.39 -16.80
N ALA A 484 31.50 11.50 -15.81
CA ALA A 484 31.66 11.92 -14.41
C ALA A 484 32.93 12.76 -14.16
N ILE A 485 33.98 12.62 -15.00
CA ILE A 485 35.27 13.30 -14.83
C ILE A 485 35.22 14.77 -15.31
N ASN A 486 34.51 15.05 -16.40
CA ASN A 486 34.50 16.37 -17.04
C ASN A 486 33.13 17.07 -16.93
N PHE A 487 32.28 16.62 -16.00
CA PHE A 487 30.96 17.21 -15.75
C PHE A 487 31.10 18.61 -15.16
N ASP A 488 30.69 19.62 -15.93
CA ASP A 488 30.65 21.01 -15.48
C ASP A 488 29.29 21.33 -14.85
N GLU A 489 29.19 21.08 -13.55
CA GLU A 489 28.00 21.36 -12.75
C GLU A 489 27.61 22.86 -12.81
N LYS A 490 28.59 23.78 -12.85
CA LYS A 490 28.32 25.23 -12.91
C LYS A 490 27.62 25.60 -14.21
N LYS A 491 28.04 25.00 -15.34
CA LYS A 491 27.37 25.19 -16.63
C LYS A 491 25.94 24.66 -16.61
N LEU A 492 25.70 23.47 -16.05
CA LEU A 492 24.35 22.92 -15.89
C LEU A 492 23.47 23.85 -15.05
N ARG A 493 23.95 24.29 -13.88
CA ARG A 493 23.23 25.22 -12.99
C ARG A 493 22.87 26.51 -13.70
N LYS A 494 23.79 27.10 -14.49
CA LYS A 494 23.52 28.30 -15.29
C LYS A 494 22.45 28.07 -16.36
N GLN A 495 22.38 26.88 -16.95
CA GLN A 495 21.30 26.51 -17.86
C GLN A 495 19.97 26.38 -17.12
N LEU A 496 19.93 25.62 -16.02
CA LEU A 496 18.72 25.43 -15.21
C LEU A 496 18.18 26.76 -14.69
N THR A 497 19.03 27.64 -14.14
CA THR A 497 18.60 28.98 -13.69
C THR A 497 17.88 29.75 -14.79
N ARG A 498 18.36 29.70 -16.04
CA ARG A 498 17.66 30.33 -17.18
C ARG A 498 16.33 29.64 -17.50
N MET A 499 16.29 28.31 -17.41
CA MET A 499 15.06 27.55 -17.64
C MET A 499 13.97 27.91 -16.63
N TYR A 500 14.30 27.92 -15.34
CA TYR A 500 13.36 28.26 -14.26
C TYR A 500 12.91 29.71 -14.29
N LYS A 501 13.75 30.65 -14.74
CA LYS A 501 13.35 32.05 -14.96
C LYS A 501 12.37 32.20 -16.14
N SER A 502 12.48 31.34 -17.15
CA SER A 502 11.71 31.46 -18.39
C SER A 502 10.38 30.69 -18.34
N THR A 503 10.32 29.57 -17.61
CA THR A 503 9.12 28.73 -17.57
C THR A 503 7.92 29.43 -16.92
N LYS A 504 6.73 29.11 -17.41
CA LYS A 504 5.46 29.56 -16.84
C LYS A 504 4.68 28.42 -16.15
N LEU A 505 5.19 27.20 -16.17
CA LEU A 505 4.55 26.03 -15.56
C LEU A 505 4.54 26.05 -14.02
N ASN A 506 5.24 26.99 -13.39
CA ASN A 506 5.10 27.26 -11.96
C ASN A 506 3.75 27.90 -11.60
N SER A 507 3.03 28.50 -12.57
CA SER A 507 1.67 29.00 -12.37
C SER A 507 0.63 27.89 -12.54
N GLN A 508 -0.31 27.80 -11.59
CA GLN A 508 -1.45 26.88 -11.69
C GLN A 508 -2.31 27.16 -12.90
N GLU A 509 -2.66 28.42 -13.13
CA GLU A 509 -3.47 28.84 -14.27
C GLU A 509 -2.86 28.37 -15.58
N GLN A 510 -1.55 28.54 -15.73
CA GLN A 510 -0.82 28.11 -16.92
C GLN A 510 -0.87 26.59 -17.08
N ARG A 511 -0.61 25.81 -16.02
CA ARG A 511 -0.72 24.34 -16.09
C ARG A 511 -2.11 23.88 -16.50
N LEU A 512 -3.16 24.49 -15.96
CA LEU A 512 -4.55 24.19 -16.32
C LEU A 512 -4.86 24.57 -17.77
N ALA A 513 -4.39 25.74 -18.24
CA ALA A 513 -4.54 26.14 -19.63
C ALA A 513 -3.85 25.16 -20.59
N TRP A 514 -2.66 24.67 -20.23
CA TRP A 514 -1.91 23.67 -21.03
C TRP A 514 -2.58 22.30 -21.11
N MET A 515 -3.55 21.97 -20.25
CA MET A 515 -4.31 20.72 -20.37
C MET A 515 -5.15 20.66 -21.65
N ASN A 516 -5.50 21.82 -22.22
CA ASN A 516 -6.36 21.94 -23.41
C ASN A 516 -5.60 22.36 -24.67
N LYS A 517 -4.27 22.46 -24.61
CA LYS A 517 -3.43 22.83 -25.75
C LYS A 517 -3.22 21.64 -26.69
N SER A 518 -3.12 21.95 -27.98
CA SER A 518 -2.84 20.97 -29.04
C SER A 518 -1.36 20.61 -29.06
N VAL A 519 -1.00 19.46 -29.65
CA VAL A 519 0.42 19.09 -29.85
C VAL A 519 1.20 20.19 -30.59
N SER A 520 0.58 20.84 -31.59
CA SER A 520 1.21 21.96 -32.31
C SER A 520 1.52 23.16 -31.39
N ASP A 521 0.68 23.43 -30.40
CA ASP A 521 0.96 24.49 -29.41
C ASP A 521 2.16 24.13 -28.53
N PHE A 522 2.32 22.85 -28.16
CA PHE A 522 3.51 22.39 -27.43
C PHE A 522 4.78 22.52 -28.27
N GLU A 523 4.72 22.13 -29.56
CA GLU A 523 5.84 22.23 -30.50
C GLU A 523 6.30 23.67 -30.74
N LYS A 524 5.38 24.64 -30.71
CA LYS A 524 5.65 26.08 -30.87
C LYS A 524 6.04 26.77 -29.56
N SER A 525 6.03 26.05 -28.44
CA SER A 525 6.30 26.63 -27.14
C SER A 525 7.76 27.06 -26.99
N HIS A 526 7.95 28.23 -26.38
CA HIS A 526 9.27 28.73 -25.97
C HIS A 526 9.58 28.41 -24.51
N ASP A 527 8.68 27.72 -23.79
CA ASP A 527 8.94 27.26 -22.43
C ASP A 527 9.98 26.11 -22.47
N PRO A 528 11.11 26.24 -21.77
CA PRO A 528 12.21 25.29 -21.91
C PRO A 528 11.90 23.89 -21.37
N PHE A 529 11.01 23.75 -20.37
CA PHE A 529 10.58 22.43 -19.91
C PHE A 529 9.63 21.77 -20.90
N ILE A 530 8.77 22.56 -21.56
CA ILE A 530 7.93 22.07 -22.65
C ILE A 530 8.80 21.64 -23.84
N GLN A 531 9.79 22.44 -24.23
CA GLN A 531 10.73 22.08 -25.30
C GLN A 531 11.46 20.76 -25.00
N LEU A 532 11.91 20.55 -23.76
CA LEU A 532 12.48 19.27 -23.34
C LEU A 532 11.46 18.14 -23.44
N ALA A 533 10.21 18.36 -23.00
CA ALA A 533 9.16 17.35 -23.06
C ALA A 533 8.83 16.91 -24.50
N VAL A 534 8.79 17.86 -25.43
CA VAL A 534 8.56 17.65 -26.87
C VAL A 534 9.76 16.93 -27.51
N THR A 535 10.96 17.50 -27.37
CA THR A 535 12.17 16.98 -28.03
C THR A 535 12.59 15.60 -27.51
N SER A 536 12.29 15.28 -26.25
CA SER A 536 12.53 13.96 -25.67
C SER A 536 11.43 12.93 -25.94
N PHE A 537 10.25 13.35 -26.40
CA PHE A 537 9.06 12.50 -26.45
C PHE A 537 9.28 11.22 -27.25
N LYS A 538 9.81 11.32 -28.48
CA LYS A 538 10.06 10.15 -29.34
C LYS A 538 10.94 9.11 -28.66
N GLN A 539 12.00 9.54 -27.96
CA GLN A 539 12.90 8.62 -27.28
C GLN A 539 12.28 8.05 -26.01
N ARG A 540 11.58 8.86 -25.21
CA ARG A 540 10.84 8.37 -24.04
C ARG A 540 9.77 7.37 -24.42
N LYS A 541 9.04 7.61 -25.52
CA LYS A 541 8.03 6.69 -26.06
C LYS A 541 8.67 5.38 -26.55
N ALA A 542 9.83 5.44 -27.21
CA ALA A 542 10.56 4.23 -27.60
C ALA A 542 11.04 3.40 -26.40
N ILE A 543 11.46 4.04 -25.30
CA ILE A 543 11.79 3.37 -24.05
C ILE A 543 10.54 2.70 -23.45
N GLU A 544 9.41 3.42 -23.42
CA GLU A 544 8.12 2.86 -22.99
C GLU A 544 7.69 1.68 -23.85
N ASP A 545 7.78 1.75 -25.18
CA ASP A 545 7.41 0.64 -26.07
C ASP A 545 8.32 -0.59 -25.87
N LYS A 546 9.62 -0.39 -25.62
CA LYS A 546 10.54 -1.48 -25.25
C LYS A 546 10.19 -2.08 -23.89
N SER A 547 9.79 -1.25 -22.92
CA SER A 547 9.33 -1.72 -21.61
C SER A 547 8.03 -2.51 -21.74
N ASN A 548 7.08 -2.06 -22.56
CA ASN A 548 5.83 -2.77 -22.86
C ASN A 548 6.08 -4.10 -23.58
N GLU A 549 7.02 -4.12 -24.54
CA GLU A 549 7.48 -5.35 -25.19
C GLU A 549 8.02 -6.34 -24.17
N LEU A 550 8.94 -5.91 -23.30
CA LEU A 550 9.50 -6.78 -22.26
C LEU A 550 8.44 -7.23 -21.24
N ALA A 551 7.55 -6.34 -20.82
CA ALA A 551 6.45 -6.66 -19.90
C ALA A 551 5.51 -7.70 -20.51
N GLY A 552 5.15 -7.58 -21.79
CA GLY A 552 4.37 -8.59 -22.50
C GLY A 552 5.10 -9.93 -22.63
N ASN A 553 6.40 -9.92 -22.91
CA ASN A 553 7.18 -11.15 -22.91
C ASN A 553 7.20 -11.81 -21.51
N ILE A 554 7.33 -11.02 -20.44
CA ILE A 554 7.23 -11.51 -19.05
C ILE A 554 5.83 -12.05 -18.77
N GLN A 555 4.76 -11.41 -19.26
CA GLN A 555 3.37 -11.88 -19.13
C GLN A 555 3.13 -13.23 -19.83
N ALA A 556 3.99 -13.65 -20.76
CA ALA A 556 3.92 -14.99 -21.36
C ALA A 556 4.54 -16.09 -20.46
N TYR A 557 5.50 -15.73 -19.60
CA TYR A 557 6.24 -16.67 -18.76
C TYR A 557 5.81 -16.66 -17.29
N ARG A 558 5.50 -15.49 -16.73
CA ARG A 558 5.10 -15.34 -15.32
C ARG A 558 3.89 -16.19 -14.96
N PRO A 559 2.79 -16.22 -15.74
CA PRO A 559 1.66 -17.09 -15.45
C PRO A 559 2.03 -18.57 -15.50
N LYS A 560 2.91 -18.98 -16.43
CA LYS A 560 3.37 -20.37 -16.56
C LYS A 560 4.20 -20.80 -15.34
N TYR A 561 5.05 -19.89 -14.84
CA TYR A 561 5.79 -20.11 -13.60
C TYR A 561 4.86 -20.23 -12.40
N MET A 562 3.88 -19.33 -12.28
CA MET A 562 2.88 -19.40 -11.22
C MET A 562 2.03 -20.67 -11.29
N GLN A 563 1.64 -21.10 -12.50
CA GLN A 563 0.92 -22.36 -12.69
C GLN A 563 1.74 -23.56 -12.23
N ALA A 564 3.04 -23.60 -12.55
CA ALA A 564 3.95 -24.64 -12.07
C ALA A 564 4.08 -24.64 -10.54
N LEU A 565 4.17 -23.44 -9.95
CA LEU A 565 4.28 -23.28 -8.50
C LEU A 565 3.01 -23.71 -7.77
N ILE A 566 1.84 -23.30 -8.26
CA ILE A 566 0.53 -23.73 -7.73
C ILE A 566 0.40 -25.25 -7.81
N ALA A 567 0.75 -25.86 -8.95
CA ALA A 567 0.70 -27.31 -9.10
C ALA A 567 1.64 -28.02 -8.13
N TYR A 568 2.87 -27.52 -7.96
CA TYR A 568 3.81 -28.04 -6.96
C TYR A 568 3.26 -27.90 -5.52
N PHE A 569 2.63 -26.77 -5.19
CA PHE A 569 2.06 -26.53 -3.86
C PHE A 569 0.91 -27.50 -3.58
N ASN A 570 0.02 -27.68 -4.55
CA ASN A 570 -1.11 -28.61 -4.44
C ASN A 570 -0.63 -30.07 -4.28
N ASP A 571 0.36 -30.51 -5.06
CA ASP A 571 0.94 -31.86 -4.96
C ASP A 571 1.56 -32.14 -3.57
N ASN A 572 1.95 -31.08 -2.85
CA ASN A 572 2.57 -31.16 -1.52
C ASN A 572 1.63 -30.71 -0.39
N ASN A 573 0.34 -30.48 -0.66
CA ASN A 573 -0.64 -29.95 0.30
C ASN A 573 -0.18 -28.65 1.00
N LEU A 574 0.50 -27.77 0.26
CA LEU A 574 0.95 -26.47 0.74
C LEU A 574 -0.10 -25.38 0.44
N PRO A 575 -0.30 -24.40 1.34
CA PRO A 575 -1.22 -23.30 1.11
C PRO A 575 -0.73 -22.40 -0.04
N VAL A 576 -1.63 -22.06 -0.97
CA VAL A 576 -1.35 -21.13 -2.06
C VAL A 576 -2.45 -20.09 -2.18
N TYR A 577 -2.05 -18.83 -2.19
CA TYR A 577 -2.92 -17.66 -2.29
C TYR A 577 -2.31 -16.69 -3.30
N ALA A 578 -3.06 -15.68 -3.73
CA ALA A 578 -2.50 -14.69 -4.64
C ALA A 578 -1.72 -13.61 -3.88
N ASP A 579 -0.63 -13.12 -4.46
CA ASP A 579 -0.01 -11.88 -3.98
C ASP A 579 -1.06 -10.76 -3.85
N ALA A 580 -0.95 -9.93 -2.82
CA ALA A 580 -1.83 -8.78 -2.62
C ALA A 580 -1.76 -7.81 -3.80
N ASN A 581 -2.90 -7.22 -4.12
CA ASN A 581 -3.09 -6.37 -5.30
C ASN A 581 -4.21 -5.34 -5.09
N SER A 582 -4.38 -4.85 -3.86
CA SER A 582 -5.39 -3.85 -3.46
C SER A 582 -6.85 -4.31 -3.65
N THR A 583 -7.10 -5.60 -3.45
CA THR A 583 -8.43 -6.23 -3.51
C THR A 583 -8.80 -6.79 -2.15
N LEU A 584 -10.10 -7.04 -1.90
CA LEU A 584 -10.58 -7.61 -0.64
C LEU A 584 -9.95 -8.98 -0.38
N ARG A 585 -9.27 -9.12 0.75
CA ARG A 585 -8.64 -10.34 1.27
C ARG A 585 -9.02 -10.57 2.72
N ILE A 586 -8.79 -11.81 3.15
CA ILE A 586 -9.02 -12.29 4.50
C ILE A 586 -7.72 -12.92 4.99
N THR A 587 -7.28 -12.52 6.17
CA THR A 587 -6.23 -13.21 6.93
C THR A 587 -6.78 -13.59 8.29
N TYR A 588 -6.32 -14.70 8.85
CA TYR A 588 -6.82 -15.22 10.12
C TYR A 588 -5.67 -15.77 10.98
N GLY A 589 -5.92 -15.89 12.26
CA GLY A 589 -4.94 -16.36 13.23
C GLY A 589 -5.47 -16.22 14.64
N ASN A 590 -4.56 -16.03 15.58
CA ASN A 590 -4.91 -15.90 17.00
C ASN A 590 -4.19 -14.70 17.64
N VAL A 591 -4.77 -14.18 18.72
CA VAL A 591 -4.08 -13.21 19.58
C VAL A 591 -2.87 -13.89 20.21
N LYS A 592 -1.66 -13.39 19.94
CA LYS A 592 -0.43 -14.05 20.40
C LYS A 592 0.77 -13.12 20.45
N GLY A 593 1.52 -13.20 21.55
CA GLY A 593 2.85 -12.61 21.67
C GLY A 593 3.91 -13.28 20.78
N TYR A 594 5.16 -12.86 20.93
CA TYR A 594 6.30 -13.46 20.23
C TYR A 594 7.61 -13.21 20.98
N SER A 595 8.71 -13.79 20.50
CA SER A 595 10.04 -13.56 21.06
C SER A 595 10.91 -12.90 19.98
N PRO A 596 11.12 -11.57 20.02
CA PRO A 596 11.94 -10.87 19.02
C PRO A 596 13.42 -11.25 19.12
N GLN A 597 13.87 -11.65 20.32
CA GLN A 597 15.22 -12.10 20.61
C GLN A 597 15.23 -13.07 21.79
N ASP A 598 16.27 -13.89 21.86
CA ASP A 598 16.46 -14.85 22.94
C ASP A 598 16.37 -14.18 24.33
N GLY A 599 15.68 -14.82 25.26
CA GLY A 599 15.42 -14.29 26.61
C GLY A 599 14.36 -13.18 26.70
N LEU A 600 13.85 -12.62 25.59
CA LEU A 600 12.76 -11.64 25.61
C LEU A 600 11.45 -12.22 25.09
N THR A 601 10.36 -11.92 25.80
CA THR A 601 8.99 -12.21 25.36
C THR A 601 8.22 -10.90 25.25
N ALA A 602 7.73 -10.61 24.04
CA ALA A 602 6.72 -9.61 23.80
C ALA A 602 5.36 -10.22 24.17
N THR A 603 4.77 -9.72 25.25
CA THR A 603 3.41 -10.10 25.67
C THR A 603 2.38 -9.71 24.61
N PRO A 604 1.22 -10.40 24.54
CA PRO A 604 0.19 -10.11 23.55
C PRO A 604 -0.51 -8.76 23.73
N TYR A 605 -0.52 -8.19 24.95
CA TYR A 605 -1.21 -6.93 25.26
C TYR A 605 -0.27 -5.87 25.82
N THR A 606 -0.61 -4.61 25.56
CA THR A 606 -0.20 -3.45 26.35
C THR A 606 -1.38 -2.88 27.13
N THR A 607 -1.11 -2.04 28.13
CA THR A 607 -2.13 -1.49 29.04
C THR A 607 -2.03 0.03 29.19
N LEU A 608 -3.04 0.64 29.81
CA LEU A 608 -3.06 2.08 30.08
C LEU A 608 -1.84 2.56 30.86
N GLU A 609 -1.34 1.79 31.82
CA GLU A 609 -0.18 2.15 32.64
C GLU A 609 1.09 2.28 31.78
N GLY A 610 1.17 1.58 30.66
CA GLY A 610 2.26 1.72 29.70
C GLY A 610 2.29 3.08 29.00
N ILE A 611 1.14 3.77 28.88
CA ILE A 611 1.08 5.17 28.41
C ILE A 611 1.73 6.08 29.46
N VAL A 612 1.34 5.94 30.73
CA VAL A 612 1.92 6.74 31.83
C VAL A 612 3.43 6.51 31.95
N ALA A 613 3.88 5.27 31.78
CA ALA A 613 5.30 4.94 31.83
C ALA A 613 6.12 5.52 30.67
N LYS A 614 5.50 5.74 29.50
CA LYS A 614 6.16 6.35 28.33
C LYS A 614 6.03 7.88 28.31
N ASP A 615 5.08 8.46 29.04
CA ASP A 615 4.79 9.88 28.95
C ASP A 615 5.95 10.76 29.44
N THR A 616 6.32 11.73 28.60
CA THR A 616 7.37 12.72 28.90
C THR A 616 6.83 14.13 28.96
N GLY A 617 5.54 14.33 28.67
CA GLY A 617 4.92 15.63 28.46
C GLY A 617 5.40 16.37 27.21
N VAL A 618 6.21 15.74 26.36
CA VAL A 618 6.77 16.31 25.13
C VAL A 618 6.51 15.37 23.96
N ALA A 619 6.04 15.94 22.84
CA ALA A 619 5.76 15.18 21.63
C ALA A 619 6.98 14.34 21.19
N PRO A 620 6.78 13.07 20.78
CA PRO A 620 5.49 12.41 20.54
C PRO A 620 4.93 11.62 21.74
N PHE A 621 5.49 11.80 22.95
CA PHE A 621 5.06 11.15 24.19
C PHE A 621 4.44 12.18 25.14
N ASP A 622 3.36 12.82 24.69
CA ASP A 622 2.64 13.91 25.35
C ASP A 622 1.14 13.62 25.47
N ALA A 623 0.79 12.53 26.15
CA ALA A 623 -0.59 12.09 26.34
C ALA A 623 -1.45 13.19 26.97
N PRO A 624 -2.75 13.32 26.60
CA PRO A 624 -3.60 14.36 27.16
C PRO A 624 -3.68 14.29 28.69
N LYS A 625 -3.61 15.45 29.35
CA LYS A 625 -3.68 15.55 30.82
C LYS A 625 -4.90 14.84 31.42
N LYS A 626 -6.05 14.94 30.75
CA LYS A 626 -7.29 14.27 31.16
C LYS A 626 -7.12 12.74 31.13
N GLN A 627 -6.53 12.20 30.07
CA GLN A 627 -6.23 10.77 29.97
C GLN A 627 -5.31 10.32 31.11
N LEU A 628 -4.19 11.02 31.33
CA LEU A 628 -3.25 10.68 32.41
C LEU A 628 -3.92 10.70 33.79
N ALA A 629 -4.78 11.69 34.05
CA ALA A 629 -5.52 11.76 35.32
C ALA A 629 -6.48 10.58 35.51
N LEU A 630 -7.20 10.17 34.46
CA LEU A 630 -8.10 9.00 34.51
C LEU A 630 -7.33 7.70 34.78
N ILE A 631 -6.18 7.51 34.13
CA ILE A 631 -5.33 6.32 34.31
C ILE A 631 -4.76 6.28 35.74
N ASN A 632 -4.22 7.40 36.24
CA ASN A 632 -3.67 7.49 37.59
C ASN A 632 -4.72 7.22 38.68
N ASN A 633 -5.98 7.61 38.42
CA ASN A 633 -7.11 7.34 39.30
C ASN A 633 -7.73 5.94 39.09
N LYS A 634 -7.16 5.12 38.20
CA LYS A 634 -7.68 3.79 37.81
C LYS A 634 -9.15 3.82 37.39
N HIS A 635 -9.55 4.90 36.72
CA HIS A 635 -10.91 5.05 36.20
C HIS A 635 -11.05 4.26 34.89
N TYR A 636 -11.17 2.93 35.01
CA TYR A 636 -11.21 2.02 33.86
C TYR A 636 -12.60 1.79 33.28
N GLY A 637 -13.67 2.07 34.04
CA GLY A 637 -15.03 1.70 33.67
C GLY A 637 -15.18 0.19 33.45
N ASP A 638 -16.08 -0.18 32.54
CA ASP A 638 -16.36 -1.59 32.17
C ASP A 638 -15.29 -2.19 31.23
N TYR A 639 -14.28 -1.40 30.85
CA TYR A 639 -13.31 -1.77 29.81
C TYR A 639 -12.12 -2.58 30.35
N ALA A 640 -11.97 -2.68 31.67
CA ALA A 640 -10.87 -3.39 32.30
C ALA A 640 -10.89 -4.90 32.00
N LYS A 641 -9.71 -5.47 31.75
CA LYS A 641 -9.48 -6.91 31.79
C LYS A 641 -8.92 -7.31 33.13
N LYS A 642 -9.60 -8.24 33.81
CA LYS A 642 -9.14 -8.75 35.11
C LYS A 642 -7.76 -9.38 35.04
N SER A 643 -7.45 -10.09 33.95
CA SER A 643 -6.14 -10.71 33.71
C SER A 643 -5.00 -9.71 33.55
N LEU A 644 -5.30 -8.48 33.11
CA LEU A 644 -4.33 -7.40 32.94
C LEU A 644 -4.35 -6.39 34.10
N ALA A 645 -5.36 -6.48 34.98
CA ALA A 645 -5.68 -5.48 36.00
C ALA A 645 -5.73 -4.03 35.45
N SER A 646 -6.12 -3.87 34.18
CA SER A 646 -6.13 -2.60 33.44
C SER A 646 -6.98 -2.73 32.17
N VAL A 647 -7.16 -1.63 31.42
CA VAL A 647 -7.74 -1.64 30.07
C VAL A 647 -6.64 -1.99 29.06
N PRO A 648 -6.84 -3.00 28.19
CA PRO A 648 -5.89 -3.28 27.10
C PRO A 648 -5.88 -2.12 26.10
N VAL A 649 -4.70 -1.68 25.68
CA VAL A 649 -4.54 -0.58 24.70
C VAL A 649 -4.37 -1.13 23.29
N ASN A 650 -3.31 -1.92 23.09
CA ASN A 650 -3.05 -2.61 21.83
C ASN A 650 -2.83 -4.09 22.08
N TYR A 651 -3.01 -4.90 21.03
CA TYR A 651 -2.68 -6.31 21.06
C TYR A 651 -2.00 -6.81 19.79
N LEU A 652 -1.30 -7.94 19.92
CA LEU A 652 -0.62 -8.65 18.85
C LEU A 652 -1.46 -9.81 18.30
N GLY A 653 -1.49 -9.95 16.98
CA GLY A 653 -2.10 -11.06 16.26
C GLY A 653 -1.13 -11.77 15.34
N THR A 654 -1.38 -13.03 15.01
CA THR A 654 -0.58 -13.78 14.01
C THR A 654 -0.99 -13.51 12.57
N LEU A 655 -1.71 -12.42 12.29
CA LEU A 655 -2.28 -12.15 10.98
C LEU A 655 -1.22 -11.74 9.95
N ASP A 656 -1.43 -12.14 8.69
CA ASP A 656 -0.60 -11.78 7.53
C ASP A 656 -1.14 -10.50 6.88
N ILE A 657 -0.53 -9.36 7.25
CA ILE A 657 -0.92 -8.03 6.77
C ILE A 657 0.23 -7.35 6.01
N THR A 658 -0.13 -6.28 5.29
CA THR A 658 0.79 -5.36 4.61
C THR A 658 0.09 -3.99 4.51
N GLY A 659 0.78 -2.95 4.03
CA GLY A 659 0.19 -1.65 3.76
C GLY A 659 -1.07 -1.77 2.91
N GLY A 660 -2.12 -1.03 3.26
CA GLY A 660 -3.49 -1.20 2.72
C GLY A 660 -4.45 -1.87 3.70
N ASN A 661 -3.95 -2.71 4.61
CA ASN A 661 -4.74 -3.24 5.73
C ASN A 661 -4.93 -2.24 6.88
N SER A 662 -4.25 -1.10 6.87
CA SER A 662 -4.52 -0.05 7.85
C SER A 662 -6.01 0.28 7.91
N GLY A 663 -6.59 0.19 9.09
CA GLY A 663 -7.99 0.46 9.37
C GLY A 663 -8.92 -0.71 9.07
N SER A 664 -8.37 -1.87 8.69
CA SER A 664 -9.18 -3.08 8.57
C SER A 664 -9.73 -3.48 9.94
N PRO A 665 -11.01 -3.86 10.02
CA PRO A 665 -11.57 -4.35 11.27
C PRO A 665 -10.95 -5.68 11.65
N THR A 666 -10.53 -5.78 12.91
CA THR A 666 -10.28 -7.07 13.54
C THR A 666 -11.61 -7.64 13.99
N LEU A 667 -11.91 -8.86 13.57
CA LEU A 667 -13.13 -9.56 13.91
C LEU A 667 -12.82 -10.82 14.74
N ASN A 668 -13.67 -11.13 15.72
CA ASN A 668 -13.60 -12.38 16.48
C ASN A 668 -14.17 -13.58 15.70
N ASP A 669 -14.33 -14.71 16.38
CA ASP A 669 -14.82 -15.98 15.82
C ASP A 669 -16.27 -15.96 15.32
N LYS A 670 -17.04 -14.90 15.64
CA LYS A 670 -18.42 -14.64 15.21
C LYS A 670 -18.55 -13.46 14.24
N ALA A 671 -17.44 -12.91 13.76
CA ALA A 671 -17.39 -11.70 12.94
C ALA A 671 -17.84 -10.39 13.65
N GLU A 672 -17.67 -10.30 14.97
CA GLU A 672 -17.92 -9.07 15.72
C GLU A 672 -16.64 -8.21 15.80
N PHE A 673 -16.78 -6.89 15.72
CA PHE A 673 -15.70 -5.92 15.71
C PHE A 673 -15.04 -5.80 17.09
N VAL A 674 -13.76 -6.20 17.16
CA VAL A 674 -12.95 -6.25 18.39
C VAL A 674 -11.70 -5.37 18.33
N GLY A 675 -11.53 -4.60 17.26
CA GLY A 675 -10.44 -3.65 17.12
C GLY A 675 -10.15 -3.28 15.69
N LEU A 676 -9.06 -2.55 15.48
CA LEU A 676 -8.56 -2.18 14.16
C LEU A 676 -7.09 -2.56 14.05
N VAL A 677 -6.70 -3.21 12.96
CA VAL A 677 -5.28 -3.37 12.64
C VAL A 677 -4.72 -2.05 12.12
N PHE A 678 -3.50 -1.70 12.53
CA PHE A 678 -2.90 -0.43 12.12
C PHE A 678 -1.40 -0.49 11.81
N ASP A 679 -0.68 -1.49 12.31
CA ASP A 679 0.77 -1.59 12.14
C ASP A 679 1.22 -3.06 12.21
N GLY A 680 2.48 -3.33 11.89
CA GLY A 680 3.15 -4.60 12.12
C GLY A 680 4.38 -4.41 13.02
N VAL A 681 4.88 -5.49 13.61
CA VAL A 681 6.13 -5.43 14.39
C VAL A 681 7.36 -5.28 13.49
N TYR A 682 8.47 -4.79 14.03
CA TYR A 682 9.69 -4.51 13.26
C TYR A 682 10.21 -5.74 12.52
N GLU A 683 10.16 -6.90 13.17
CA GLU A 683 10.59 -8.17 12.57
C GLU A 683 9.72 -8.59 11.37
N SER A 684 8.50 -8.06 11.25
CA SER A 684 7.58 -8.31 10.14
C SER A 684 7.76 -7.37 8.95
N ILE A 685 8.71 -6.43 8.98
CA ILE A 685 8.89 -5.41 7.92
C ILE A 685 9.21 -5.98 6.53
N ILE A 686 9.69 -7.22 6.46
CA ILE A 686 9.92 -7.96 5.21
C ILE A 686 8.64 -8.72 4.74
N GLY A 687 7.51 -8.52 5.42
CA GLY A 687 6.21 -9.13 5.20
C GLY A 687 5.69 -9.05 3.76
N ASP A 688 6.15 -8.11 2.94
CA ASP A 688 5.78 -8.08 1.53
C ASP A 688 6.42 -9.21 0.72
N TRP A 689 7.53 -9.77 1.19
CA TRP A 689 8.36 -10.75 0.50
C TRP A 689 8.33 -12.14 1.15
N ASP A 690 8.13 -12.16 2.46
CA ASP A 690 8.34 -13.32 3.31
C ASP A 690 7.50 -13.24 4.58
N TYR A 691 6.95 -14.37 5.05
CA TYR A 691 6.27 -14.47 6.33
C TYR A 691 6.95 -15.51 7.19
N ASP A 692 7.45 -15.06 8.34
CA ASP A 692 8.00 -15.91 9.38
C ASP A 692 6.98 -16.08 10.50
N THR A 693 6.41 -17.29 10.61
CA THR A 693 5.42 -17.64 11.65
C THR A 693 5.88 -17.34 13.09
N LYS A 694 7.21 -17.28 13.33
CA LYS A 694 7.77 -17.02 14.66
C LYS A 694 7.82 -15.54 14.99
N LEU A 695 8.00 -14.68 13.98
CA LEU A 695 8.31 -13.27 14.16
C LEU A 695 7.21 -12.33 13.68
N ASN A 696 6.47 -12.69 12.64
CA ASN A 696 5.43 -11.84 12.08
C ASN A 696 4.28 -11.68 13.07
N ARG A 697 3.99 -10.42 13.44
CA ARG A 697 2.80 -10.06 14.21
C ARG A 697 2.19 -8.78 13.66
N SER A 698 0.87 -8.78 13.56
CA SER A 698 0.05 -7.59 13.35
C SER A 698 -0.20 -6.89 14.69
N ILE A 699 -0.32 -5.56 14.67
CA ILE A 699 -0.62 -4.73 15.83
C ILE A 699 -2.01 -4.12 15.65
N HIS A 700 -2.84 -4.26 16.68
CA HIS A 700 -4.23 -3.84 16.70
C HIS A 700 -4.49 -2.86 17.83
N VAL A 701 -5.35 -1.88 17.61
CA VAL A 701 -5.97 -1.11 18.70
C VAL A 701 -7.17 -1.88 19.21
N ASP A 702 -7.24 -2.06 20.52
CA ASP A 702 -8.31 -2.80 21.18
C ASP A 702 -9.58 -1.94 21.24
N ILE A 703 -10.73 -2.55 20.92
CA ILE A 703 -12.03 -1.88 20.99
C ILE A 703 -12.34 -1.33 22.39
N ARG A 704 -11.88 -2.01 23.45
CA ARG A 704 -12.02 -1.54 24.84
C ARG A 704 -11.32 -0.20 25.04
N TYR A 705 -10.14 0.00 24.45
CA TYR A 705 -9.44 1.28 24.53
C TYR A 705 -10.11 2.36 23.68
N MET A 706 -10.58 2.01 22.48
CA MET A 706 -11.36 2.93 21.65
C MET A 706 -12.58 3.45 22.42
N LEU A 707 -13.38 2.54 22.97
CA LEU A 707 -14.57 2.89 23.75
C LEU A 707 -14.22 3.66 25.04
N TRP A 708 -13.15 3.27 25.76
CA TRP A 708 -12.68 3.98 26.95
C TRP A 708 -12.27 5.44 26.64
N VAL A 709 -11.55 5.66 25.54
CA VAL A 709 -11.18 7.02 25.09
C VAL A 709 -12.45 7.79 24.68
N MET A 710 -13.31 7.19 23.87
CA MET A 710 -14.56 7.79 23.42
C MET A 710 -15.44 8.21 24.59
N GLU A 711 -15.66 7.35 25.59
CA GLU A 711 -16.51 7.64 26.74
C GLU A 711 -15.86 8.64 27.69
N HIS A 712 -14.67 8.32 28.19
CA HIS A 712 -14.11 9.04 29.33
C HIS A 712 -13.24 10.22 28.94
N VAL A 713 -12.56 10.19 27.78
CA VAL A 713 -11.66 11.25 27.34
C VAL A 713 -12.38 12.25 26.44
N ASP A 714 -13.01 11.79 25.36
CA ASP A 714 -13.54 12.66 24.31
C ASP A 714 -15.05 12.97 24.46
N GLY A 715 -15.77 12.16 25.25
CA GLY A 715 -17.21 12.33 25.47
C GLY A 715 -18.04 12.10 24.20
N ALA A 716 -17.66 11.11 23.40
CA ALA A 716 -18.32 10.67 22.16
C ALA A 716 -19.49 9.72 22.43
N THR A 717 -20.31 10.01 23.44
CA THR A 717 -21.46 9.17 23.82
C THR A 717 -22.47 9.00 22.68
N ASN A 718 -22.66 10.05 21.86
CA ASN A 718 -23.52 10.00 20.68
C ASN A 718 -23.10 8.93 19.66
N LEU A 719 -21.80 8.65 19.53
CA LEU A 719 -21.31 7.61 18.63
C LEU A 719 -21.38 6.22 19.27
N ILE A 720 -21.16 6.12 20.58
CA ILE A 720 -21.33 4.86 21.32
C ILE A 720 -22.79 4.39 21.25
N GLU A 721 -23.74 5.32 21.40
CA GLU A 721 -25.19 5.06 21.28
C GLU A 721 -25.63 4.69 19.85
N GLU A 722 -24.92 5.18 18.83
CA GLU A 722 -25.21 4.88 17.42
C GLU A 722 -24.71 3.48 16.99
N MET A 723 -23.66 2.95 17.63
CA MET A 723 -23.11 1.63 17.30
C MET A 723 -23.90 0.48 17.94
N ASP A 724 -24.04 -0.66 17.24
CA ASP A 724 -24.62 -1.89 17.80
C ASP A 724 -23.63 -2.57 18.76
N ILE A 725 -23.61 -2.15 20.03
CA ILE A 725 -22.73 -2.70 21.07
C ILE A 725 -23.24 -4.07 21.56
N VAL A 726 -22.40 -5.10 21.49
CA VAL A 726 -22.66 -6.47 21.96
C VAL A 726 -21.62 -6.93 23.00
N GLU A 727 -21.93 -8.03 23.70
CA GLU A 727 -21.10 -8.67 24.73
C GLU A 727 -20.63 -10.07 24.33
#